data_AF-A0A8D8ZXK3-F1
#
_entry.id   AF-A0A8D8ZXK3-F1
#
_cell.length_a   1.000
_cell.length_b   1.000
_cell.length_c   1.000
_cell.angle_alpha   90.00
_cell.angle_beta   90.00
_cell.angle_gamma   90.00
#
_symmetry.space_group_name_H-M   'P 1'
#
loop_
_entity.id
_entity.type
_entity.pdbx_description
1 polymer ?
#
loop_
_entity_poly.entity_id
_entity_poly.type
_entity_poly.pdbx_seq_one_letter_code
_entity_poly.pdbx_strand_id
1 'polypeptide(L)'
;MSNQKWKKIVETKVLPSIRSNRIIQKSDGKFFEKFGSLLKDLQERQKISNKDYGNKAIQSIVDPPTATSPIEMITTAVGWSINEPYSELLSEILHIVGTDVRVQPEALLEFLQEVFLVNWEYHSRMLEKVKKKVAPSIVLNVNVIEGKELPAKDINGSSDPFCVLYMSSSPQEQHKTEVQEETLSPKWQEHFSLPVQDPQEDTLHIEVYDFDPAESMLEKVNQIGKVKGIKGMKNFFRELTRKTPKGQEYIYELIGSIAIPLKSIPPNGETCWAKIQNETKATSKGQIRLAMAFGSEKNREMGIQEYRQLIKALVQYYLEKDQIEPYKWRGDFGLLAQTLMRQHVVQSNLTTTDKSLAEFVEFVSVHVNNQPLSFTVFTALLDTFVDTYTTFDENQMKSFWEFAERLLSSCLNIVKKLRQLNPTDEHAQTQLIAILSILSSLSQTADVNPLTDVGLQKDVHSMLKDVVSEGARDWFASIMDQNRPESQEDEAVLVNRVQIVLLVTTDLQIANEHHAKLFDEALKFPYAATLFEVYYPGLVELCQPLVERMSSKLETIRIPFIDTNEENQTESYGDYSTAISTGTSLLELYLSLRNFFELGQCNKQIEFYDWFSRVVVNWLDIARYKALQRIDKAIELDTLSPVDSSVKYSSSALDSVG
;
A
#
# COMPACT_ATOMS: atom_id res chain seq x y z
N MET A 1 43.36 -53.93 27.55
CA MET A 1 44.67 -53.70 26.85
C MET A 1 44.58 -52.90 25.53
N SER A 2 43.39 -52.54 25.00
CA SER A 2 43.29 -51.82 23.72
C SER A 2 43.44 -50.28 23.82
N ASN A 3 43.05 -49.66 24.94
CA ASN A 3 43.00 -48.20 25.06
C ASN A 3 44.37 -47.51 25.33
N GLN A 4 45.35 -48.21 25.88
CA GLN A 4 46.70 -47.66 26.11
C GLN A 4 47.57 -47.67 24.84
N LYS A 5 47.31 -48.59 23.89
CA LYS A 5 48.04 -48.66 22.61
C LYS A 5 47.60 -47.56 21.65
N TRP A 6 46.30 -47.24 21.60
CA TRP A 6 45.77 -46.10 20.82
C TRP A 6 46.21 -44.75 21.40
N LYS A 7 46.20 -44.58 22.73
CA LYS A 7 46.76 -43.38 23.37
C LYS A 7 48.25 -43.19 23.06
N LYS A 8 49.07 -44.25 23.15
CA LYS A 8 50.49 -44.20 22.77
C LYS A 8 50.69 -43.87 21.28
N ILE A 9 49.89 -44.41 20.36
CA ILE A 9 50.05 -44.16 18.91
C ILE A 9 49.67 -42.71 18.55
N VAL A 10 48.61 -42.17 19.15
CA VAL A 10 48.23 -40.76 19.00
C VAL A 10 49.25 -39.83 19.68
N GLU A 11 49.79 -40.21 20.83
CA GLU A 11 50.81 -39.43 21.54
C GLU A 11 52.20 -39.46 20.87
N THR A 12 52.56 -40.52 20.14
CA THR A 12 53.94 -40.68 19.60
C THR A 12 54.08 -40.30 18.12
N LYS A 13 52.98 -40.24 17.33
CA LYS A 13 53.05 -39.92 15.88
C LYS A 13 52.30 -38.66 15.45
N VAL A 14 51.29 -38.19 16.19
CA VAL A 14 50.45 -37.04 15.79
C VAL A 14 50.78 -35.78 16.60
N LEU A 15 51.34 -35.91 17.81
CA LEU A 15 51.74 -34.77 18.64
C LEU A 15 52.97 -33.97 18.16
N PRO A 16 54.00 -34.55 17.49
CA PRO A 16 55.17 -33.78 17.08
C PRO A 16 54.83 -32.72 16.04
N SER A 17 54.12 -33.07 14.96
CA SER A 17 53.76 -32.11 13.90
C SER A 17 52.78 -31.03 14.39
N ILE A 18 51.82 -31.37 15.25
CA ILE A 18 50.88 -30.39 15.83
C ILE A 18 51.58 -29.44 16.82
N ARG A 19 52.58 -29.93 17.58
CA ARG A 19 53.39 -29.07 18.47
C ARG A 19 54.33 -28.18 17.67
N SER A 20 55.03 -28.72 16.67
CA SER A 20 55.92 -27.96 15.78
C SER A 20 55.14 -26.87 15.04
N ASN A 21 53.98 -27.20 14.45
CA ASN A 21 53.12 -26.24 13.76
C ASN A 21 52.65 -25.11 14.70
N ARG A 22 52.23 -25.41 15.94
CA ARG A 22 51.90 -24.37 16.94
C ARG A 22 53.09 -23.50 17.36
N ILE A 23 54.32 -24.00 17.29
CA ILE A 23 55.54 -23.23 17.60
C ILE A 23 55.92 -22.36 16.41
N ILE A 24 55.75 -22.86 15.19
CA ILE A 24 55.96 -22.14 13.92
C ILE A 24 54.94 -21.01 13.77
N GLN A 25 53.66 -21.27 14.02
CA GLN A 25 52.62 -20.24 14.10
C GLN A 25 52.88 -19.21 15.20
N LYS A 26 53.70 -19.51 16.21
CA LYS A 26 54.07 -18.51 17.23
C LYS A 26 55.25 -17.66 16.79
N SER A 27 56.12 -18.12 15.88
CA SER A 27 57.30 -17.37 15.45
C SER A 27 56.93 -16.18 14.57
N ASP A 28 55.92 -16.31 13.71
CA ASP A 28 55.37 -15.20 12.95
C ASP A 28 54.32 -14.38 13.73
N GLY A 29 53.98 -14.77 14.96
CA GLY A 29 52.96 -14.11 15.79
C GLY A 29 51.53 -14.46 15.38
N LYS A 30 51.34 -15.58 14.65
CA LYS A 30 50.10 -16.05 14.02
C LYS A 30 49.61 -15.11 12.92
N PHE A 31 50.54 -14.47 12.20
CA PHE A 31 50.23 -13.40 11.26
C PHE A 31 49.27 -13.87 10.16
N PHE A 32 49.56 -15.00 9.51
CA PHE A 32 48.75 -15.52 8.40
C PHE A 32 47.40 -16.08 8.88
N GLU A 33 47.36 -16.67 10.06
CA GLU A 33 46.12 -17.17 10.66
C GLU A 33 45.22 -16.02 11.11
N LYS A 34 45.80 -14.94 11.65
CA LYS A 34 45.08 -13.70 11.98
C LYS A 34 44.57 -12.99 10.73
N PHE A 35 45.32 -13.02 9.63
CA PHE A 35 44.83 -12.49 8.35
C PHE A 35 43.66 -13.30 7.79
N GLY A 36 43.74 -14.64 7.86
CA GLY A 36 42.62 -15.52 7.49
C GLY A 36 41.40 -15.38 8.42
N SER A 37 41.62 -15.12 9.72
CA SER A 37 40.53 -14.79 10.65
C SER A 37 39.98 -13.39 10.42
N LEU A 38 40.81 -12.42 10.04
CA LEU A 38 40.40 -11.03 9.83
C LEU A 38 39.29 -10.91 8.80
N LEU A 39 39.39 -11.61 7.67
CA LEU A 39 38.32 -11.64 6.67
C LEU A 39 37.00 -12.20 7.25
N LYS A 40 37.09 -13.22 8.10
CA LYS A 40 35.92 -13.78 8.81
C LYS A 40 35.40 -12.83 9.88
N ASP A 41 36.29 -12.18 10.62
CA ASP A 41 35.97 -11.25 11.69
C ASP A 41 35.28 -10.00 11.12
N LEU A 42 35.73 -9.49 9.97
CA LEU A 42 35.04 -8.40 9.25
C LEU A 42 33.63 -8.83 8.82
N GLN A 43 33.47 -10.05 8.29
CA GLN A 43 32.15 -10.60 7.96
C GLN A 43 31.26 -10.82 9.20
N GLU A 44 31.83 -11.24 10.33
CA GLU A 44 31.10 -11.42 11.58
C GLU A 44 30.71 -10.07 12.21
N ARG A 45 31.60 -9.08 12.21
CA ARG A 45 31.29 -7.71 12.67
C ARG A 45 30.17 -7.08 11.85
N GLN A 46 30.15 -7.31 10.54
CA GLN A 46 29.03 -6.91 9.67
C GLN A 46 27.73 -7.62 10.06
N LYS A 47 27.76 -8.93 10.34
CA LYS A 47 26.57 -9.67 10.81
C LYS A 47 26.06 -9.19 12.18
N ILE A 48 26.95 -8.77 13.07
CA ILE A 48 26.57 -8.21 14.38
C ILE A 48 25.94 -6.83 14.18
N SER A 49 26.55 -5.98 13.36
CA SER A 49 26.01 -4.69 12.94
C SER A 49 24.59 -4.80 12.35
N ASN A 50 24.34 -5.82 11.51
CA ASN A 50 23.00 -6.11 10.98
C ASN A 50 21.95 -6.37 12.08
N LYS A 51 22.31 -6.93 13.24
CA LYS A 51 21.35 -7.23 14.32
C LYS A 51 20.91 -6.00 15.11
N ASP A 52 21.77 -5.00 15.18
CA ASP A 52 21.48 -3.75 15.91
C ASP A 52 20.86 -2.67 14.99
N TYR A 53 20.77 -2.96 13.69
CA TYR A 53 20.26 -2.06 12.67
C TYR A 53 18.74 -1.88 12.77
N GLY A 54 18.28 -0.63 12.84
CA GLY A 54 16.86 -0.29 12.66
C GLY A 54 15.92 -0.85 13.72
N ASN A 55 16.28 -0.88 15.00
CA ASN A 55 15.45 -1.49 16.06
C ASN A 55 14.18 -0.69 16.47
N LYS A 56 13.65 0.19 15.61
CA LYS A 56 12.43 0.96 15.88
C LYS A 56 11.24 0.44 15.07
N ALA A 57 10.07 0.41 15.69
CA ALA A 57 8.81 0.17 15.00
C ALA A 57 8.33 1.44 14.28
N ILE A 58 7.53 1.31 13.21
CA ILE A 58 6.93 2.46 12.49
C ILE A 58 6.24 3.44 13.44
N GLN A 59 5.52 2.92 14.44
CA GLN A 59 4.87 3.75 15.47
C GLN A 59 5.82 4.64 16.27
N SER A 60 7.08 4.21 16.47
CA SER A 60 8.07 4.94 17.29
C SER A 60 8.91 5.97 16.51
N ILE A 61 8.72 6.04 15.20
CA ILE A 61 9.48 6.92 14.28
C ILE A 61 8.72 8.21 13.98
N VAL A 62 7.43 8.22 14.25
CA VAL A 62 6.55 9.37 14.07
C VAL A 62 6.38 10.05 15.42
N ASP A 63 6.63 11.36 15.45
CA ASP A 63 6.36 12.14 16.64
C ASP A 63 4.86 12.04 16.94
N PRO A 64 4.46 11.68 18.18
CA PRO A 64 3.06 11.61 18.51
C PRO A 64 2.46 13.00 18.23
N PRO A 65 1.31 13.08 17.51
CA PRO A 65 0.63 14.34 17.36
C PRO A 65 0.45 14.94 18.75
N THR A 66 0.69 16.25 18.89
CA THR A 66 0.48 16.97 20.15
C THR A 66 -0.88 16.60 20.68
N ALA A 67 -0.90 15.85 21.78
CA ALA A 67 -2.11 15.33 22.39
C ALA A 67 -2.93 16.50 22.94
N THR A 68 -3.79 17.05 22.11
CA THR A 68 -4.92 17.84 22.56
C THR A 68 -5.98 16.85 23.05
N SER A 69 -6.54 17.10 24.23
CA SER A 69 -7.60 16.29 24.82
C SER A 69 -8.70 15.97 23.79
N PRO A 70 -9.11 14.69 23.60
CA PRO A 70 -10.16 14.31 22.65
C PRO A 70 -11.48 15.07 22.89
N ILE A 71 -11.75 15.40 24.16
CA ILE A 71 -12.94 16.12 24.63
C ILE A 71 -12.91 17.59 24.20
N GLU A 72 -11.73 18.21 24.12
CA GLU A 72 -11.58 19.57 23.60
C GLU A 72 -11.58 19.61 22.06
N MET A 73 -11.15 18.56 21.36
CA MET A 73 -11.18 18.53 19.89
C MET A 73 -12.57 18.27 19.32
N ILE A 74 -13.42 17.43 19.93
CA ILE A 74 -14.80 17.27 19.41
C ILE A 74 -15.63 18.55 19.65
N THR A 75 -15.31 19.32 20.70
CA THR A 75 -15.97 20.61 20.97
C THR A 75 -15.37 21.77 20.17
N THR A 76 -14.08 21.73 19.82
CA THR A 76 -13.38 22.85 19.14
C THR A 76 -13.15 22.62 17.63
N ALA A 77 -13.01 21.37 17.17
CA ALA A 77 -12.69 21.03 15.77
C ALA A 77 -13.92 20.89 14.87
N VAL A 78 -15.14 20.93 15.41
CA VAL A 78 -16.33 20.91 14.57
C VAL A 78 -16.64 22.30 14.03
N GLY A 79 -16.33 23.40 14.74
CA GLY A 79 -16.50 24.78 14.24
C GLY A 79 -17.89 25.14 13.67
N TRP A 80 -18.85 24.22 13.76
CA TRP A 80 -20.15 24.12 13.11
C TRP A 80 -21.05 23.37 14.09
N SER A 81 -22.35 23.66 14.10
CA SER A 81 -23.24 23.03 15.07
C SER A 81 -23.49 21.57 14.68
N ILE A 82 -23.06 20.60 15.51
CA ILE A 82 -23.32 19.15 15.35
C ILE A 82 -24.82 18.85 15.13
N ASN A 83 -25.70 19.81 15.47
CA ASN A 83 -27.13 19.74 15.30
C ASN A 83 -27.57 19.31 13.89
N GLU A 84 -27.00 19.89 12.82
CA GLU A 84 -27.46 19.66 11.45
C GLU A 84 -27.13 18.24 10.94
N PRO A 85 -25.85 17.83 10.87
CA PRO A 85 -25.48 16.49 10.37
C PRO A 85 -26.07 15.37 11.23
N TYR A 86 -26.13 15.57 12.56
CA TYR A 86 -26.74 14.57 13.45
C TYR A 86 -28.25 14.44 13.22
N SER A 87 -28.96 15.57 13.06
CA SER A 87 -30.41 15.55 12.79
C SER A 87 -30.76 14.90 11.45
N GLU A 88 -29.87 15.06 10.47
CA GLU A 88 -30.04 14.46 9.15
C GLU A 88 -29.87 12.95 9.19
N LEU A 89 -28.81 12.46 9.83
CA LEU A 89 -28.59 11.02 10.05
C LEU A 89 -29.74 10.38 10.84
N LEU A 90 -30.29 11.08 11.84
CA LEU A 90 -31.52 10.63 12.52
C LEU A 90 -32.71 10.53 11.57
N SER A 91 -32.87 11.48 10.65
CA SER A 91 -33.92 11.46 9.64
C SER A 91 -33.77 10.26 8.69
N GLU A 92 -32.54 9.99 8.26
CA GLU A 92 -32.22 8.86 7.37
C GLU A 92 -32.48 7.50 8.03
N ILE A 93 -32.21 7.38 9.34
CA ILE A 93 -32.52 6.15 10.11
C ILE A 93 -34.04 5.97 10.28
N LEU A 94 -34.79 7.07 10.44
CA LEU A 94 -36.26 7.00 10.54
C LEU A 94 -36.93 6.66 9.21
N HIS A 95 -36.30 6.97 8.08
CA HIS A 95 -36.82 6.75 6.73
C HIS A 95 -35.94 5.79 5.92
N ILE A 96 -35.48 4.70 6.54
CA ILE A 96 -34.65 3.69 5.89
C ILE A 96 -35.31 3.19 4.60
N VAL A 97 -34.51 3.15 3.55
CA VAL A 97 -34.91 2.67 2.23
C VAL A 97 -34.36 1.28 1.96
N GLY A 98 -35.16 0.49 1.23
CA GLY A 98 -34.80 -0.83 0.75
C GLY A 98 -34.72 -1.93 1.82
N THR A 99 -34.39 -3.13 1.37
CA THR A 99 -34.33 -4.31 2.24
C THR A 99 -33.00 -4.42 2.97
N ASP A 100 -32.93 -3.95 4.22
CA ASP A 100 -31.83 -4.30 5.13
C ASP A 100 -32.34 -5.12 6.33
N VAL A 101 -32.75 -6.37 6.07
CA VAL A 101 -33.36 -7.29 7.06
C VAL A 101 -32.45 -7.54 8.29
N ARG A 102 -31.18 -7.15 8.22
CA ARG A 102 -30.16 -7.52 9.19
C ARG A 102 -30.00 -6.54 10.35
N VAL A 103 -30.56 -5.34 10.26
CA VAL A 103 -30.35 -4.30 11.28
C VAL A 103 -31.66 -3.63 11.65
N GLN A 104 -31.97 -3.59 12.95
CA GLN A 104 -33.13 -2.88 13.48
C GLN A 104 -32.83 -1.37 13.58
N PRO A 105 -33.78 -0.48 13.25
CA PRO A 105 -33.58 0.97 13.35
C PRO A 105 -33.15 1.43 14.76
N GLU A 106 -33.64 0.79 15.82
CA GLU A 106 -33.29 1.12 17.20
C GLU A 106 -31.79 0.93 17.46
N ALA A 107 -31.20 -0.15 16.95
CA ALA A 107 -29.77 -0.41 17.09
C ALA A 107 -28.91 0.64 16.34
N LEU A 108 -29.42 1.18 15.23
CA LEU A 108 -28.76 2.27 14.50
C LEU A 108 -28.84 3.59 15.27
N LEU A 109 -29.95 3.88 15.93
CA LEU A 109 -30.12 5.09 16.76
C LEU A 109 -29.17 5.06 17.96
N GLU A 110 -29.10 3.93 18.67
CA GLU A 110 -28.16 3.73 19.78
C GLU A 110 -26.71 3.86 19.32
N PHE A 111 -26.37 3.19 18.21
CA PHE A 111 -25.02 3.27 17.64
C PHE A 111 -24.65 4.70 17.20
N LEU A 112 -25.57 5.43 16.57
CA LEU A 112 -25.33 6.82 16.17
C LEU A 112 -25.09 7.72 17.39
N GLN A 113 -25.80 7.47 18.50
CA GLN A 113 -25.57 8.18 19.76
C GLN A 113 -24.15 7.93 20.30
N GLU A 114 -23.68 6.69 20.28
CA GLU A 114 -22.31 6.33 20.70
C GLU A 114 -21.25 7.00 19.81
N VAL A 115 -21.41 6.93 18.48
CA VAL A 115 -20.44 7.45 17.51
C VAL A 115 -20.25 8.97 17.64
N PHE A 116 -21.34 9.70 17.85
CA PHE A 116 -21.29 11.17 18.01
C PHE A 116 -21.08 11.60 19.47
N LEU A 117 -20.93 10.66 20.41
CA LEU A 117 -20.76 10.92 21.84
C LEU A 117 -21.84 11.84 22.42
N VAL A 118 -23.07 11.63 21.97
CA VAL A 118 -24.23 12.45 22.34
C VAL A 118 -24.92 11.88 23.56
N ASN A 119 -25.32 12.74 24.51
CA ASN A 119 -26.10 12.29 25.67
C ASN A 119 -27.58 12.01 25.31
N TRP A 120 -28.24 11.20 26.15
CA TRP A 120 -29.62 10.76 25.89
C TRP A 120 -30.61 11.93 25.78
N GLU A 121 -30.43 12.98 26.59
CA GLU A 121 -31.33 14.14 26.63
C GLU A 121 -31.31 14.91 25.31
N TYR A 122 -30.11 15.16 24.81
CA TYR A 122 -29.90 15.82 23.53
C TYR A 122 -30.39 14.93 22.38
N HIS A 123 -30.05 13.64 22.38
CA HIS A 123 -30.51 12.69 21.37
C HIS A 123 -32.04 12.70 21.28
N SER A 124 -32.72 12.59 22.41
CA SER A 124 -34.19 12.56 22.48
C SER A 124 -34.82 13.86 22.01
N ARG A 125 -34.23 15.00 22.38
CA ARG A 125 -34.68 16.31 21.89
C ARG A 125 -34.53 16.44 20.38
N MET A 126 -33.43 15.94 19.80
CA MET A 126 -33.22 15.98 18.36
C MET A 126 -34.13 15.00 17.63
N LEU A 127 -34.30 13.79 18.15
CA LEU A 127 -35.20 12.78 17.58
C LEU A 127 -36.66 13.29 17.54
N GLU A 128 -37.14 13.92 18.61
CA GLU A 128 -38.46 14.56 18.65
C GLU A 128 -38.59 15.72 17.66
N LYS A 129 -37.50 16.47 17.44
CA LYS A 129 -37.47 17.54 16.44
C LYS A 129 -37.55 16.97 15.02
N VAL A 130 -36.84 15.89 14.73
CA VAL A 130 -36.82 15.25 13.41
C VAL A 130 -38.16 14.58 13.11
N LYS A 131 -38.78 13.88 14.08
CA LYS A 131 -40.12 13.29 13.93
C LYS A 131 -41.21 14.31 13.58
N LYS A 132 -41.01 15.58 13.92
CA LYS A 132 -41.94 16.68 13.62
C LYS A 132 -41.64 17.39 12.30
N LYS A 133 -40.48 17.14 11.67
CA LYS A 133 -40.17 17.64 10.33
C LYS A 133 -40.93 16.83 9.28
N VAL A 134 -41.15 17.44 8.12
CA VAL A 134 -41.69 16.75 6.95
C VAL A 134 -40.66 15.69 6.50
N ALA A 135 -41.14 14.49 6.17
CA ALA A 135 -40.30 13.41 5.66
C ALA A 135 -39.53 13.87 4.41
N PRO A 136 -38.29 13.40 4.23
CA PRO A 136 -37.51 13.73 3.04
C PRO A 136 -38.22 13.23 1.77
N SER A 137 -38.12 14.01 0.68
CA SER A 137 -38.63 13.61 -0.63
C SER A 137 -37.73 12.54 -1.22
N ILE A 138 -38.10 11.28 -1.02
CA ILE A 138 -37.41 10.12 -1.57
C ILE A 138 -37.97 9.86 -2.97
N VAL A 139 -37.10 9.53 -3.92
CA VAL A 139 -37.48 9.14 -5.27
C VAL A 139 -36.99 7.72 -5.57
N LEU A 140 -37.75 6.98 -6.38
CA LEU A 140 -37.33 5.73 -6.98
C LEU A 140 -36.94 5.99 -8.44
N ASN A 141 -35.66 5.87 -8.73
CA ASN A 141 -35.12 5.94 -10.07
C ASN A 141 -35.28 4.57 -10.74
N VAL A 142 -36.02 4.53 -11.85
CA VAL A 142 -36.32 3.31 -12.61
C VAL A 142 -35.84 3.49 -14.04
N ASN A 143 -34.89 2.66 -14.47
CA ASN A 143 -34.50 2.52 -15.86
C ASN A 143 -35.20 1.29 -16.45
N VAL A 144 -36.08 1.52 -17.42
CA VAL A 144 -36.76 0.47 -18.20
C VAL A 144 -35.86 0.13 -19.38
N ILE A 145 -35.19 -1.01 -19.30
CA ILE A 145 -34.06 -1.30 -20.18
C ILE A 145 -34.52 -2.02 -21.46
N GLU A 146 -35.09 -3.22 -21.30
CA GLU A 146 -35.49 -4.07 -22.43
C GLU A 146 -36.55 -5.10 -22.02
N GLY A 147 -37.35 -5.55 -22.98
CA GLY A 147 -38.29 -6.65 -22.84
C GLY A 147 -37.83 -7.88 -23.61
N LYS A 148 -38.31 -9.06 -23.22
CA LYS A 148 -38.13 -10.29 -24.01
C LYS A 148 -39.33 -11.23 -23.88
N GLU A 149 -39.55 -12.00 -24.94
CA GLU A 149 -40.60 -13.02 -25.02
C GLU A 149 -42.00 -12.44 -24.72
N LEU A 150 -42.23 -11.19 -25.16
CA LEU A 150 -43.56 -10.59 -25.07
C LEU A 150 -44.53 -11.36 -26.00
N PRO A 151 -45.82 -11.46 -25.63
CA PRO A 151 -46.80 -12.13 -26.46
C PRO A 151 -47.11 -11.28 -27.69
N ALA A 152 -47.19 -11.92 -28.85
CA ALA A 152 -47.72 -11.25 -30.04
C ALA A 152 -49.20 -10.92 -29.85
N LYS A 153 -49.54 -9.64 -30.02
CA LYS A 153 -50.90 -9.11 -29.99
C LYS A 153 -51.40 -8.70 -31.38
N ASP A 154 -50.47 -8.50 -32.31
CA ASP A 154 -50.77 -8.15 -33.68
C ASP A 154 -50.91 -9.35 -34.61
N ILE A 155 -51.67 -9.13 -35.68
CA ILE A 155 -51.92 -10.16 -36.71
C ILE A 155 -50.61 -10.54 -37.41
N ASN A 156 -49.65 -9.61 -37.49
CA ASN A 156 -48.32 -9.85 -38.07
C ASN A 156 -47.45 -10.79 -37.21
N GLY A 157 -47.92 -11.22 -36.04
CA GLY A 157 -47.17 -12.06 -35.11
C GLY A 157 -46.18 -11.28 -34.23
N SER A 158 -46.33 -9.96 -34.14
CA SER A 158 -45.54 -9.06 -33.29
C SER A 158 -46.42 -8.26 -32.32
N SER A 159 -45.84 -7.22 -31.73
CA SER A 159 -46.50 -6.23 -30.88
C SER A 159 -45.81 -4.88 -31.01
N ASP A 160 -46.50 -3.81 -30.62
CA ASP A 160 -45.98 -2.45 -30.51
C ASP A 160 -45.90 -2.03 -29.01
N PRO A 161 -45.00 -2.64 -28.20
CA PRO A 161 -45.05 -2.51 -26.75
C PRO A 161 -44.53 -1.18 -26.20
N PHE A 162 -45.20 -0.66 -25.18
CA PHE A 162 -44.72 0.40 -24.29
C PHE A 162 -45.09 0.12 -22.82
N CYS A 163 -44.35 0.71 -21.90
CA CYS A 163 -44.56 0.56 -20.46
C CYS A 163 -45.22 1.82 -19.87
N VAL A 164 -46.08 1.62 -18.88
CA VAL A 164 -46.66 2.65 -18.01
C VAL A 164 -46.24 2.36 -16.58
N LEU A 165 -45.60 3.31 -15.92
CA LEU A 165 -45.06 3.18 -14.55
C LEU A 165 -45.80 4.14 -13.62
N TYR A 166 -46.12 3.69 -12.42
CA TYR A 166 -46.70 4.53 -11.37
C TYR A 166 -46.47 3.90 -9.98
N MET A 167 -46.58 4.73 -8.94
CA MET A 167 -46.53 4.26 -7.55
C MET A 167 -47.93 3.94 -7.03
N SER A 168 -48.06 2.95 -6.15
CA SER A 168 -49.34 2.59 -5.54
C SER A 168 -49.95 3.74 -4.72
N SER A 169 -49.10 4.60 -4.16
CA SER A 169 -49.49 5.80 -3.42
C SER A 169 -49.97 6.96 -4.31
N SER A 170 -49.55 7.00 -5.58
CA SER A 170 -49.88 8.06 -6.55
C SER A 170 -50.24 7.51 -7.95
N PRO A 171 -51.31 6.70 -8.09
CA PRO A 171 -51.65 6.02 -9.35
C PRO A 171 -52.04 6.96 -10.50
N GLN A 172 -52.27 8.25 -10.21
CA GLN A 172 -52.55 9.28 -11.22
C GLN A 172 -51.28 9.84 -11.87
N GLU A 173 -50.12 9.72 -11.22
CA GLU A 173 -48.82 10.18 -11.72
C GLU A 173 -48.17 9.05 -12.55
N GLN A 174 -48.64 8.92 -13.79
CA GLN A 174 -48.19 7.87 -14.71
C GLN A 174 -47.05 8.37 -15.61
N HIS A 175 -45.96 7.62 -15.63
CA HIS A 175 -44.86 7.79 -16.57
C HIS A 175 -44.96 6.76 -17.69
N LYS A 176 -44.58 7.10 -18.92
CA LYS A 176 -44.70 6.21 -20.08
C LYS A 176 -43.43 6.19 -20.89
N THR A 177 -43.07 5.00 -21.36
CA THR A 177 -41.99 4.84 -22.35
C THR A 177 -42.49 5.20 -23.76
N GLU A 178 -41.54 5.32 -24.68
CA GLU A 178 -41.82 5.29 -26.10
C GLU A 178 -42.36 3.93 -26.54
N VAL A 179 -43.12 3.94 -27.62
CA VAL A 179 -43.64 2.76 -28.29
C VAL A 179 -42.54 2.18 -29.17
N GLN A 180 -42.28 0.88 -29.04
CA GLN A 180 -41.32 0.17 -29.88
C GLN A 180 -42.08 -0.66 -30.90
N GLU A 181 -41.94 -0.34 -32.19
CA GLU A 181 -42.77 -0.94 -33.24
C GLU A 181 -42.31 -2.37 -33.61
N GLU A 182 -43.29 -3.21 -33.94
CA GLU A 182 -43.16 -4.56 -34.49
C GLU A 182 -42.14 -5.46 -33.78
N THR A 183 -42.10 -5.47 -32.44
CA THR A 183 -41.14 -6.27 -31.67
C THR A 183 -41.70 -6.98 -30.43
N LEU A 184 -41.27 -8.22 -30.22
CA LEU A 184 -41.49 -8.98 -28.97
C LEU A 184 -40.31 -8.89 -27.99
N SER A 185 -39.26 -8.16 -28.39
CA SER A 185 -38.04 -7.92 -27.63
C SER A 185 -37.65 -6.43 -27.70
N PRO A 186 -38.50 -5.53 -27.17
CA PRO A 186 -38.27 -4.09 -27.23
C PRO A 186 -37.04 -3.67 -26.42
N LYS A 187 -36.42 -2.57 -26.84
CA LYS A 187 -35.34 -1.90 -26.10
C LYS A 187 -35.74 -0.45 -25.88
N TRP A 188 -36.10 -0.11 -24.65
CA TRP A 188 -36.53 1.25 -24.30
C TRP A 188 -35.33 2.10 -23.87
N GLN A 189 -34.54 1.63 -22.90
CA GLN A 189 -33.41 2.38 -22.30
C GLN A 189 -33.85 3.73 -21.73
N GLU A 190 -35.04 3.78 -21.12
CA GLU A 190 -35.65 5.03 -20.65
C GLU A 190 -35.63 5.12 -19.12
N HIS A 191 -35.29 6.30 -18.62
CA HIS A 191 -35.13 6.58 -17.20
C HIS A 191 -36.29 7.44 -16.67
N PHE A 192 -36.82 7.04 -15.52
CA PHE A 192 -37.89 7.74 -14.81
C PHE A 192 -37.53 7.92 -13.33
N SER A 193 -37.90 9.04 -12.74
CA SER A 193 -37.81 9.30 -11.29
C SER A 193 -39.21 9.44 -10.74
N LEU A 194 -39.63 8.50 -9.88
CA LEU A 194 -40.96 8.46 -9.29
C LEU A 194 -40.89 8.89 -7.82
N PRO A 195 -41.69 9.87 -7.36
CA PRO A 195 -41.72 10.27 -5.96
C PRO A 195 -42.29 9.13 -5.08
N VAL A 196 -41.64 8.88 -3.94
CA VAL A 196 -42.01 7.85 -2.98
C VAL A 196 -42.66 8.52 -1.76
N GLN A 197 -43.88 8.10 -1.41
CA GLN A 197 -44.53 8.58 -0.18
C GLN A 197 -44.08 7.79 1.05
N ASP A 198 -44.04 6.46 0.96
CA ASP A 198 -43.62 5.57 2.05
C ASP A 198 -42.80 4.39 1.49
N PRO A 199 -41.47 4.36 1.68
CA PRO A 199 -40.62 3.28 1.18
C PRO A 199 -40.97 1.88 1.71
N GLN A 200 -41.67 1.77 2.84
CA GLN A 200 -41.98 0.50 3.49
C GLN A 200 -43.28 -0.14 2.99
N GLU A 201 -44.25 0.69 2.60
CA GLU A 201 -45.58 0.25 2.17
C GLU A 201 -45.84 0.44 0.67
N ASP A 202 -45.14 1.35 0.01
CA ASP A 202 -45.41 1.67 -1.40
C ASP A 202 -44.90 0.57 -2.35
N THR A 203 -45.53 0.48 -3.51
CA THR A 203 -45.28 -0.54 -4.54
C THR A 203 -45.17 0.11 -5.91
N LEU A 204 -44.08 -0.20 -6.62
CA LEU A 204 -43.90 0.20 -8.01
C LEU A 204 -44.76 -0.70 -8.90
N HIS A 205 -45.66 -0.10 -9.66
CA HIS A 205 -46.45 -0.77 -10.67
C HIS A 205 -45.92 -0.45 -12.06
N ILE A 206 -45.81 -1.48 -12.89
CA ILE A 206 -45.44 -1.36 -14.31
C ILE A 206 -46.44 -2.17 -15.11
N GLU A 207 -47.14 -1.49 -16.01
CA GLU A 207 -48.08 -2.09 -16.94
C GLU A 207 -47.51 -2.03 -18.34
N VAL A 208 -47.59 -3.14 -19.07
CA VAL A 208 -47.08 -3.26 -20.44
C VAL A 208 -48.29 -3.28 -21.37
N TYR A 209 -48.32 -2.35 -22.31
CA TYR A 209 -49.39 -2.19 -23.27
C TYR A 209 -48.87 -2.38 -24.69
N ASP A 210 -49.75 -2.88 -25.54
CA ASP A 210 -49.60 -2.93 -26.99
C ASP A 210 -50.35 -1.75 -27.60
N PHE A 211 -49.67 -0.98 -28.45
CA PHE A 211 -50.24 0.17 -29.14
C PHE A 211 -50.85 -0.23 -30.48
N ASP A 212 -52.17 -0.08 -30.63
CA ASP A 212 -52.86 -0.34 -31.89
C ASP A 212 -53.48 0.94 -32.48
N PRO A 213 -53.20 1.29 -33.75
CA PRO A 213 -54.00 2.27 -34.47
C PRO A 213 -55.42 1.72 -34.70
N ALA A 214 -56.45 2.56 -34.57
CA ALA A 214 -57.85 2.12 -34.65
C ALA A 214 -58.23 1.37 -35.96
N GLU A 215 -57.51 1.61 -37.06
CA GLU A 215 -57.70 0.91 -38.33
C GLU A 215 -57.27 -0.57 -38.26
N SER A 216 -56.16 -0.89 -37.58
CA SER A 216 -55.66 -2.26 -37.34
C SER A 216 -56.70 -3.10 -36.57
N MET A 217 -57.34 -2.49 -35.58
CA MET A 217 -58.38 -3.15 -34.77
C MET A 217 -59.68 -3.42 -35.54
N LEU A 218 -60.09 -2.54 -36.46
CA LEU A 218 -61.24 -2.81 -37.34
C LEU A 218 -61.01 -4.07 -38.19
N GLU A 219 -59.77 -4.31 -38.61
CA GLU A 219 -59.38 -5.54 -39.30
C GLU A 219 -59.38 -6.75 -38.36
N LYS A 220 -58.79 -6.65 -37.16
CA LYS A 220 -58.85 -7.70 -36.11
C LYS A 220 -60.30 -8.10 -35.80
N VAL A 221 -61.19 -7.13 -35.59
CA VAL A 221 -62.63 -7.34 -35.33
C VAL A 221 -63.36 -7.94 -36.54
N ASN A 222 -63.02 -7.52 -37.76
CA ASN A 222 -63.59 -8.09 -38.98
C ASN A 222 -63.14 -9.55 -39.22
N GLN A 223 -61.90 -9.91 -38.85
CA GLN A 223 -61.44 -11.30 -38.88
C GLN A 223 -62.12 -12.16 -37.80
N ILE A 224 -62.29 -11.64 -36.58
CA ILE A 224 -63.01 -12.33 -35.49
C ILE A 224 -64.51 -12.48 -35.83
N GLY A 225 -65.12 -11.49 -36.48
CA GLY A 225 -66.50 -11.52 -36.94
C GLY A 225 -66.81 -12.57 -38.01
N LYS A 226 -65.80 -13.18 -38.64
CA LYS A 226 -65.97 -14.35 -39.53
C LYS A 226 -66.21 -15.66 -38.76
N VAL A 227 -65.99 -15.68 -37.44
CA VAL A 227 -66.34 -16.78 -36.56
C VAL A 227 -67.77 -16.58 -36.06
N LYS A 228 -68.69 -17.52 -36.32
CA LYS A 228 -70.11 -17.41 -35.94
C LYS A 228 -70.25 -17.30 -34.41
N GLY A 229 -70.71 -16.16 -33.89
CA GLY A 229 -71.34 -16.10 -32.56
C GLY A 229 -71.14 -14.86 -31.67
N ILE A 230 -70.34 -13.85 -32.01
CA ILE A 230 -69.91 -12.84 -31.00
C ILE A 230 -70.31 -11.40 -31.41
N LYS A 231 -71.59 -11.05 -31.29
CA LYS A 231 -72.11 -9.69 -31.60
C LYS A 231 -71.93 -8.67 -30.45
N GLY A 232 -71.42 -9.06 -29.29
CA GLY A 232 -71.28 -8.19 -28.10
C GLY A 232 -69.95 -7.43 -27.97
N MET A 233 -68.90 -7.86 -28.66
CA MET A 233 -67.52 -7.36 -28.47
C MET A 233 -67.33 -5.89 -28.88
N LYS A 234 -68.06 -5.42 -29.90
CA LYS A 234 -67.93 -4.04 -30.45
C LYS A 234 -68.23 -2.93 -29.43
N ASN A 235 -69.12 -3.18 -28.46
CA ASN A 235 -69.46 -2.18 -27.45
C ASN A 235 -68.41 -2.10 -26.33
N PHE A 236 -67.72 -3.21 -26.04
CA PHE A 236 -66.65 -3.29 -25.05
C PHE A 236 -65.36 -2.61 -25.54
N PHE A 237 -64.98 -2.82 -26.80
CA PHE A 237 -63.82 -2.15 -27.40
C PHE A 237 -63.97 -0.62 -27.50
N ARG A 238 -65.21 -0.15 -27.67
CA ARG A 238 -65.55 1.29 -27.68
C ARG A 238 -65.36 1.96 -26.31
N GLU A 239 -65.34 1.20 -25.22
CA GLU A 239 -65.10 1.69 -23.85
C GLU A 239 -63.60 1.84 -23.55
N LEU A 240 -62.74 1.13 -24.29
CA LEU A 240 -61.27 1.17 -24.17
C LEU A 240 -60.59 2.18 -25.12
N THR A 241 -61.37 2.94 -25.89
CA THR A 241 -60.88 3.86 -26.91
C THR A 241 -60.61 5.26 -26.33
N ARG A 242 -59.39 5.79 -26.46
CA ARG A 242 -59.07 7.19 -26.11
C ARG A 242 -59.03 8.07 -27.36
N LYS A 243 -59.61 9.27 -27.26
CA LYS A 243 -59.67 10.27 -28.34
C LYS A 243 -58.61 11.34 -28.16
N THR A 244 -57.85 11.63 -29.21
CA THR A 244 -56.96 12.80 -29.25
C THR A 244 -57.69 14.06 -29.74
N PRO A 245 -57.19 15.28 -29.45
CA PRO A 245 -57.76 16.54 -29.95
C PRO A 245 -57.83 16.65 -31.48
N LYS A 246 -57.02 15.86 -32.20
CA LYS A 246 -56.99 15.77 -33.67
C LYS A 246 -57.97 14.74 -34.25
N GLY A 247 -58.81 14.10 -33.42
CA GLY A 247 -59.86 13.18 -33.87
C GLY A 247 -59.40 11.75 -34.20
N GLN A 248 -58.14 11.39 -33.94
CA GLN A 248 -57.66 10.02 -34.07
C GLN A 248 -57.97 9.23 -32.79
N GLU A 249 -58.60 8.07 -32.96
CA GLU A 249 -58.90 7.07 -31.92
C GLU A 249 -57.75 6.06 -31.84
N TYR A 250 -57.30 5.75 -30.63
CA TYR A 250 -56.29 4.73 -30.35
C TYR A 250 -56.79 3.81 -29.23
N ILE A 251 -56.40 2.53 -29.28
CA ILE A 251 -56.73 1.52 -28.27
C ILE A 251 -55.42 0.95 -27.75
N TYR A 252 -55.31 0.82 -26.42
CA TYR A 252 -54.19 0.16 -25.76
C TYR A 252 -54.64 -1.22 -25.28
N GLU A 253 -53.98 -2.29 -25.72
CA GLU A 253 -54.25 -3.64 -25.21
C GLU A 253 -53.24 -3.99 -24.11
N LEU A 254 -53.72 -4.33 -22.90
CA LEU A 254 -52.83 -4.73 -21.81
C LEU A 254 -52.19 -6.11 -22.12
N ILE A 255 -50.86 -6.12 -22.17
CA ILE A 255 -50.06 -7.35 -22.26
C ILE A 255 -50.01 -8.02 -20.88
N GLY A 256 -49.71 -7.23 -19.85
CA GLY A 256 -49.74 -7.64 -18.44
C GLY A 256 -49.11 -6.59 -17.52
N SER A 257 -49.00 -6.93 -16.24
CA SER A 257 -48.53 -6.01 -15.19
C SER A 257 -47.50 -6.64 -14.27
N ILE A 258 -46.72 -5.78 -13.63
CA ILE A 258 -45.67 -6.10 -12.65
C ILE A 258 -45.93 -5.21 -11.44
N ALA A 259 -45.81 -5.79 -10.24
CA ALA A 259 -45.87 -5.06 -8.98
C ALA A 259 -44.64 -5.42 -8.14
N ILE A 260 -43.83 -4.43 -7.79
CA ILE A 260 -42.58 -4.59 -7.03
C ILE A 260 -42.70 -3.78 -5.74
N PRO A 261 -42.88 -4.42 -4.57
CA PRO A 261 -42.87 -3.72 -3.30
C PRO A 261 -41.52 -3.03 -3.08
N LEU A 262 -41.50 -1.76 -2.71
CA LEU A 262 -40.25 -1.00 -2.56
C LEU A 262 -39.35 -1.60 -1.48
N LYS A 263 -39.94 -2.11 -0.39
CA LYS A 263 -39.23 -2.86 0.66
C LYS A 263 -38.50 -4.11 0.19
N SER A 264 -38.72 -4.59 -1.04
CA SER A 264 -38.01 -5.73 -1.63
C SER A 264 -36.78 -5.34 -2.45
N ILE A 265 -36.61 -4.04 -2.73
CA ILE A 265 -35.49 -3.51 -3.51
C ILE A 265 -34.29 -3.31 -2.56
N PRO A 266 -33.09 -3.82 -2.88
CA PRO A 266 -31.90 -3.55 -2.10
C PRO A 266 -31.59 -2.04 -2.02
N PRO A 267 -31.02 -1.52 -0.92
CA PRO A 267 -30.69 -0.10 -0.80
C PRO A 267 -29.77 0.41 -1.93
N ASN A 268 -28.77 -0.38 -2.33
CA ASN A 268 -27.85 -0.04 -3.43
C ASN A 268 -28.50 -0.08 -4.83
N GLY A 269 -29.80 -0.38 -4.90
CA GLY A 269 -30.49 -0.68 -6.12
C GLY A 269 -30.20 -2.10 -6.63
N GLU A 270 -30.93 -2.48 -7.66
CA GLU A 270 -30.81 -3.78 -8.32
C GLU A 270 -31.13 -3.64 -9.81
N THR A 271 -30.43 -4.41 -10.64
CA THR A 271 -30.84 -4.68 -12.03
C THR A 271 -31.37 -6.10 -12.12
N CYS A 272 -32.65 -6.27 -12.43
CA CYS A 272 -33.30 -7.57 -12.44
C CYS A 272 -34.23 -7.77 -13.65
N TRP A 273 -34.54 -9.04 -13.93
CA TRP A 273 -35.61 -9.42 -14.85
C TRP A 273 -36.91 -9.63 -14.07
N ALA A 274 -37.88 -8.74 -14.28
CA ALA A 274 -39.21 -8.84 -13.71
C ALA A 274 -40.16 -9.58 -14.66
N LYS A 275 -40.88 -10.58 -14.14
CA LYS A 275 -41.85 -11.37 -14.92
C LYS A 275 -43.18 -10.65 -15.03
N ILE A 276 -43.70 -10.55 -16.25
CA ILE A 276 -45.01 -9.93 -16.51
C ILE A 276 -46.10 -10.93 -16.10
N GLN A 277 -46.98 -10.49 -15.20
CA GLN A 277 -48.14 -11.24 -14.75
C GLN A 277 -49.39 -10.88 -15.57
N ASN A 278 -50.33 -11.81 -15.68
CA ASN A 278 -51.61 -11.60 -16.35
C ASN A 278 -52.72 -11.54 -15.30
N GLU A 279 -53.53 -10.48 -15.31
CA GLU A 279 -54.64 -10.28 -14.37
C GLU A 279 -55.66 -11.43 -14.38
N THR A 280 -55.75 -12.20 -15.47
CA THR A 280 -56.77 -13.24 -15.67
C THR A 280 -56.26 -14.68 -15.55
N LYS A 281 -54.94 -14.93 -15.61
CA LYS A 281 -54.35 -16.29 -15.58
C LYS A 281 -52.94 -16.27 -14.96
N ALA A 282 -52.61 -17.25 -14.11
CA ALA A 282 -51.32 -17.40 -13.42
C ALA A 282 -50.09 -17.72 -14.31
N THR A 283 -50.18 -17.52 -15.63
CA THR A 283 -49.11 -17.81 -16.60
C THR A 283 -48.39 -16.52 -16.99
N SER A 284 -47.06 -16.48 -16.81
CA SER A 284 -46.23 -15.31 -17.19
C SER A 284 -46.17 -15.11 -18.71
N LYS A 285 -46.25 -13.86 -19.17
CA LYS A 285 -46.25 -13.47 -20.61
C LYS A 285 -45.02 -12.65 -20.99
N GLY A 286 -43.83 -13.19 -20.74
CA GLY A 286 -42.56 -12.50 -20.99
C GLY A 286 -42.00 -11.77 -19.77
N GLN A 287 -40.89 -11.07 -19.96
CA GLN A 287 -40.12 -10.42 -18.89
C GLN A 287 -39.59 -9.06 -19.34
N ILE A 288 -39.41 -8.15 -18.38
CA ILE A 288 -38.77 -6.84 -18.58
C ILE A 288 -37.54 -6.75 -17.68
N ARG A 289 -36.44 -6.22 -18.22
CA ARG A 289 -35.23 -5.88 -17.49
C ARG A 289 -35.34 -4.46 -16.97
N LEU A 290 -35.22 -4.32 -15.65
CA LEU A 290 -35.34 -3.06 -14.94
C LEU A 290 -34.07 -2.82 -14.14
N ALA A 291 -33.61 -1.57 -14.05
CA ALA A 291 -32.69 -1.15 -13.00
C ALA A 291 -33.41 -0.14 -12.09
N MET A 292 -33.41 -0.41 -10.80
CA MET A 292 -34.13 0.38 -9.80
C MET A 292 -33.16 0.81 -8.71
N ALA A 293 -33.19 2.07 -8.31
CA ALA A 293 -32.37 2.60 -7.21
C ALA A 293 -33.12 3.71 -6.48
N PHE A 294 -33.02 3.75 -5.16
CA PHE A 294 -33.53 4.87 -4.37
C PHE A 294 -32.61 6.08 -4.50
N GLY A 295 -33.18 7.27 -4.36
CA GLY A 295 -32.47 8.54 -4.33
C GLY A 295 -33.27 9.61 -3.60
N SER A 296 -32.77 10.84 -3.61
CA SER A 296 -33.43 12.02 -3.04
C SER A 296 -33.11 13.24 -3.89
N GLU A 297 -33.98 14.25 -3.82
CA GLU A 297 -33.76 15.58 -4.42
C GLU A 297 -32.77 16.46 -3.62
N LYS A 298 -32.09 15.88 -2.63
CA LYS A 298 -31.11 16.57 -1.79
C LYS A 298 -29.97 17.16 -2.60
N ASN A 299 -29.46 18.31 -2.16
CA ASN A 299 -28.28 18.92 -2.76
C ASN A 299 -27.07 17.98 -2.57
N ARG A 300 -26.50 17.53 -3.70
CA ARG A 300 -25.35 16.62 -3.76
C ARG A 300 -24.17 17.10 -2.91
N GLU A 301 -23.83 18.39 -2.94
CA GLU A 301 -22.69 18.93 -2.17
C GLU A 301 -22.91 18.83 -0.66
N MET A 302 -24.15 19.08 -0.22
CA MET A 302 -24.54 18.95 1.19
C MET A 302 -24.46 17.49 1.64
N GLY A 303 -24.96 16.57 0.82
CA GLY A 303 -24.84 15.13 1.07
C GLY A 303 -23.38 14.67 1.17
N ILE A 304 -22.49 15.16 0.29
CA ILE A 304 -21.05 14.84 0.37
C ILE A 304 -20.46 15.35 1.70
N GLN A 305 -20.79 16.58 2.10
CA GLN A 305 -20.27 17.16 3.35
C GLN A 305 -20.73 16.38 4.59
N GLU A 306 -22.01 16.01 4.66
CA GLU A 306 -22.56 15.21 5.74
C GLU A 306 -21.96 13.81 5.77
N TYR A 307 -21.79 13.18 4.62
CA TYR A 307 -21.13 11.88 4.50
C TYR A 307 -19.70 11.93 5.03
N ARG A 308 -18.95 12.98 4.70
CA ARG A 308 -17.60 13.21 5.24
C ARG A 308 -17.61 13.33 6.76
N GLN A 309 -18.58 14.04 7.35
CA GLN A 309 -18.70 14.12 8.81
C GLN A 309 -19.01 12.76 9.44
N LEU A 310 -19.90 11.98 8.81
CA LEU A 310 -20.20 10.61 9.24
C LEU A 310 -18.94 9.75 9.22
N ILE A 311 -18.18 9.74 8.11
CA ILE A 311 -16.94 8.96 8.00
C ILE A 311 -15.95 9.38 9.08
N LYS A 312 -15.72 10.68 9.26
CA LYS A 312 -14.79 11.20 10.27
C LYS A 312 -15.17 10.73 11.68
N ALA A 313 -16.46 10.83 12.04
CA ALA A 313 -16.96 10.38 13.34
C ALA A 313 -16.81 8.86 13.51
N LEU A 314 -17.14 8.07 12.47
CA LEU A 314 -16.99 6.62 12.50
C LEU A 314 -15.53 6.20 12.68
N VAL A 315 -14.61 6.74 11.87
CA VAL A 315 -13.18 6.40 11.98
C VAL A 315 -12.67 6.72 13.38
N GLN A 316 -12.98 7.92 13.90
CA GLN A 316 -12.57 8.31 15.25
C GLN A 316 -13.13 7.35 16.31
N TYR A 317 -14.42 6.99 16.20
CA TYR A 317 -15.06 6.04 17.12
C TYR A 317 -14.36 4.67 17.12
N TYR A 318 -14.05 4.09 15.96
CA TYR A 318 -13.37 2.78 15.90
C TYR A 318 -11.93 2.85 16.43
N LEU A 319 -11.20 3.93 16.12
CA LEU A 319 -9.85 4.12 16.65
C LEU A 319 -9.84 4.21 18.18
N GLU A 320 -10.78 4.95 18.77
CA GLU A 320 -10.88 5.15 20.22
C GLU A 320 -11.42 3.92 20.94
N LYS A 321 -12.53 3.35 20.45
CA LYS A 321 -13.21 2.22 21.09
C LYS A 321 -12.32 0.98 21.15
N ASP A 322 -11.70 0.65 20.02
CA ASP A 322 -10.88 -0.56 19.91
C ASP A 322 -9.40 -0.31 20.27
N GLN A 323 -9.05 0.93 20.66
CA GLN A 323 -7.68 1.36 21.00
C GLN A 323 -6.66 0.89 19.95
N ILE A 324 -7.01 1.09 18.68
CA ILE A 324 -6.25 0.55 17.56
C ILE A 324 -4.93 1.30 17.50
N GLU A 325 -3.82 0.56 17.45
CA GLU A 325 -2.52 1.20 17.38
C GLU A 325 -2.28 1.87 16.00
N PRO A 326 -1.40 2.89 15.91
CA PRO A 326 -1.13 3.58 14.66
C PRO A 326 -0.65 2.62 13.56
N TYR A 327 -1.00 2.90 12.32
CA TYR A 327 -0.72 2.12 11.11
C TYR A 327 -1.38 0.73 11.04
N LYS A 328 -2.22 0.35 12.02
CA LYS A 328 -2.89 -0.96 12.04
C LYS A 328 -4.34 -0.96 11.56
N TRP A 329 -5.03 0.17 11.57
CA TRP A 329 -6.42 0.23 11.09
C TRP A 329 -6.50 0.09 9.56
N ARG A 330 -7.30 -0.87 9.07
CA ARG A 330 -7.37 -1.28 7.66
C ARG A 330 -8.66 -0.91 6.93
N GLY A 331 -9.49 -0.03 7.49
CA GLY A 331 -10.75 0.36 6.85
C GLY A 331 -11.95 -0.55 7.16
N ASP A 332 -11.80 -1.46 8.14
CA ASP A 332 -12.84 -2.42 8.48
C ASP A 332 -13.93 -1.77 9.36
N PHE A 333 -15.06 -1.41 8.74
CA PHE A 333 -16.25 -0.96 9.45
C PHE A 333 -17.16 -2.14 9.83
N GLY A 334 -17.73 -2.12 11.04
CA GLY A 334 -18.76 -3.07 11.45
C GLY A 334 -20.09 -2.90 10.71
N LEU A 335 -20.99 -3.88 10.84
CA LEU A 335 -22.27 -3.93 10.11
C LEU A 335 -23.12 -2.66 10.27
N LEU A 336 -23.23 -2.12 11.50
CA LEU A 336 -24.03 -0.92 11.76
C LEU A 336 -23.46 0.32 11.05
N ALA A 337 -22.14 0.50 11.08
CA ALA A 337 -21.45 1.59 10.39
C ALA A 337 -21.61 1.49 8.87
N GLN A 338 -21.40 0.29 8.31
CA GLN A 338 -21.62 0.05 6.89
C GLN A 338 -23.07 0.31 6.47
N THR A 339 -24.04 0.02 7.34
CA THR A 339 -25.46 0.27 7.09
C THR A 339 -25.77 1.77 7.08
N LEU A 340 -25.27 2.53 8.07
CA LEU A 340 -25.41 3.99 8.09
C LEU A 340 -24.79 4.63 6.85
N MET A 341 -23.56 4.26 6.51
CA MET A 341 -22.87 4.77 5.32
C MET A 341 -23.66 4.47 4.04
N ARG A 342 -24.19 3.25 3.92
CA ARG A 342 -24.99 2.83 2.76
C ARG A 342 -26.29 3.63 2.66
N GLN A 343 -27.02 3.75 3.76
CA GLN A 343 -28.27 4.51 3.81
C GLN A 343 -28.03 5.97 3.43
N HIS A 344 -26.97 6.58 3.95
CA HIS A 344 -26.61 7.96 3.62
C HIS A 344 -26.28 8.13 2.13
N VAL A 345 -25.44 7.26 1.56
CA VAL A 345 -25.05 7.30 0.13
C VAL A 345 -26.28 7.23 -0.77
N VAL A 346 -27.21 6.32 -0.46
CA VAL A 346 -28.42 6.10 -1.26
C VAL A 346 -29.40 7.26 -1.09
N GLN A 347 -29.71 7.64 0.15
CA GLN A 347 -30.67 8.71 0.46
C GLN A 347 -30.14 10.11 0.11
N SER A 348 -28.83 10.27 -0.13
CA SER A 348 -28.24 11.52 -0.64
C SER A 348 -27.86 11.45 -2.13
N ASN A 349 -28.22 10.35 -2.82
CA ASN A 349 -27.94 10.12 -4.24
C ASN A 349 -26.45 10.32 -4.62
N LEU A 350 -25.54 9.84 -3.76
CA LEU A 350 -24.10 9.96 -3.96
C LEU A 350 -23.60 8.90 -4.94
N THR A 351 -22.75 9.32 -5.87
CA THR A 351 -22.10 8.38 -6.80
C THR A 351 -21.02 7.55 -6.09
N THR A 352 -20.58 6.45 -6.71
CA THR A 352 -19.42 5.69 -6.20
C THR A 352 -18.17 6.55 -6.11
N THR A 353 -17.97 7.47 -7.06
CA THR A 353 -16.87 8.43 -7.05
C THR A 353 -16.97 9.40 -5.87
N ASP A 354 -18.16 9.95 -5.61
CA ASP A 354 -18.38 10.84 -4.45
C ASP A 354 -18.07 10.13 -3.14
N LYS A 355 -18.55 8.90 -3.01
CA LYS A 355 -18.32 8.04 -1.85
C LYS A 355 -16.81 7.79 -1.65
N SER A 356 -16.13 7.25 -2.66
CA SER A 356 -14.71 6.91 -2.55
C SER A 356 -13.84 8.15 -2.29
N LEU A 357 -14.15 9.28 -2.95
CA LEU A 357 -13.40 10.53 -2.76
C LEU A 357 -13.61 11.10 -1.35
N ALA A 358 -14.83 11.07 -0.82
CA ALA A 358 -15.11 11.47 0.57
C ALA A 358 -14.35 10.58 1.58
N GLU A 359 -14.32 9.26 1.36
CA GLU A 359 -13.55 8.32 2.17
C GLU A 359 -12.05 8.63 2.11
N PHE A 360 -11.50 8.85 0.91
CA PHE A 360 -10.09 9.20 0.71
C PHE A 360 -9.72 10.49 1.45
N VAL A 361 -10.50 11.56 1.26
CA VAL A 361 -10.26 12.86 1.88
C VAL A 361 -10.27 12.76 3.40
N GLU A 362 -11.27 12.09 3.98
CA GLU A 362 -11.37 11.97 5.43
C GLU A 362 -10.35 11.02 6.02
N PHE A 363 -10.02 9.91 5.36
CA PHE A 363 -8.97 9.00 5.82
C PHE A 363 -7.61 9.69 5.82
N VAL A 364 -7.28 10.48 4.78
CA VAL A 364 -6.04 11.26 4.76
C VAL A 364 -6.07 12.33 5.86
N SER A 365 -7.20 13.01 6.05
CA SER A 365 -7.38 14.00 7.11
C SER A 365 -7.09 13.41 8.50
N VAL A 366 -7.67 12.25 8.82
CA VAL A 366 -7.45 11.54 10.09
C VAL A 366 -6.00 11.04 10.20
N HIS A 367 -5.46 10.47 9.13
CA HIS A 367 -4.08 9.96 9.11
C HIS A 367 -3.04 11.03 9.40
N VAL A 368 -3.22 12.25 8.86
CA VAL A 368 -2.27 13.35 9.03
C VAL A 368 -2.49 14.11 10.35
N ASN A 369 -3.73 14.35 10.75
CA ASN A 369 -4.04 15.25 11.87
C ASN A 369 -4.30 14.56 13.20
N ASN A 370 -4.74 13.30 13.20
CA ASN A 370 -5.24 12.62 14.40
C ASN A 370 -4.38 11.40 14.74
N GLN A 371 -4.54 10.31 13.98
CA GLN A 371 -3.80 9.08 14.19
C GLN A 371 -3.48 8.44 12.84
N PRO A 372 -2.21 8.05 12.61
CA PRO A 372 -1.84 7.40 11.36
C PRO A 372 -2.61 6.10 11.13
N LEU A 373 -3.27 6.02 9.98
CA LEU A 373 -3.95 4.82 9.46
C LEU A 373 -2.97 3.93 8.67
N SER A 374 -3.31 2.65 8.46
CA SER A 374 -2.53 1.76 7.59
C SER A 374 -2.49 2.31 6.16
N PHE A 375 -1.31 2.34 5.54
CA PHE A 375 -1.18 2.80 4.16
C PHE A 375 -1.95 1.93 3.16
N THR A 376 -2.26 0.68 3.51
CA THR A 376 -3.06 -0.25 2.69
C THR A 376 -4.49 0.23 2.43
N VAL A 377 -5.03 1.13 3.27
CA VAL A 377 -6.36 1.69 3.05
C VAL A 377 -6.35 2.64 1.85
N PHE A 378 -5.26 3.41 1.71
CA PHE A 378 -5.14 4.36 0.61
C PHE A 378 -4.84 3.68 -0.72
N THR A 379 -4.08 2.58 -0.73
CA THR A 379 -3.85 1.81 -1.97
C THR A 379 -5.17 1.30 -2.53
N ALA A 380 -6.03 0.72 -1.68
CA ALA A 380 -7.34 0.23 -2.12
C ALA A 380 -8.22 1.35 -2.71
N LEU A 381 -8.20 2.54 -2.13
CA LEU A 381 -8.94 3.69 -2.65
C LEU A 381 -8.34 4.24 -3.95
N LEU A 382 -7.02 4.38 -4.04
CA LEU A 382 -6.34 4.83 -5.26
C LEU A 382 -6.59 3.87 -6.43
N ASP A 383 -6.61 2.56 -6.18
CA ASP A 383 -6.95 1.56 -7.19
C ASP A 383 -8.36 1.77 -7.73
N THR A 384 -9.33 2.17 -6.89
CA THR A 384 -10.68 2.53 -7.38
C THR A 384 -10.70 3.78 -8.25
N PHE A 385 -9.71 4.66 -8.11
CA PHE A 385 -9.66 5.91 -8.87
C PHE A 385 -9.03 5.78 -10.25
N VAL A 386 -8.18 4.77 -10.47
CA VAL A 386 -7.42 4.57 -11.74
C VAL A 386 -8.31 4.72 -12.98
N ASP A 387 -9.50 4.11 -12.97
CA ASP A 387 -10.43 4.17 -14.11
C ASP A 387 -11.43 5.33 -14.05
N THR A 388 -11.48 6.08 -12.95
CA THR A 388 -12.51 7.12 -12.71
C THR A 388 -11.97 8.55 -12.78
N TYR A 389 -10.64 8.76 -12.80
CA TYR A 389 -10.04 10.10 -12.88
C TYR A 389 -10.57 10.96 -14.02
N THR A 390 -10.89 10.35 -15.17
CA THR A 390 -11.43 11.06 -16.33
C THR A 390 -12.86 11.59 -16.12
N THR A 391 -13.53 11.14 -15.06
CA THR A 391 -14.92 11.51 -14.73
C THR A 391 -15.02 12.57 -13.65
N PHE A 392 -13.91 12.95 -13.03
CA PHE A 392 -13.89 13.95 -11.96
C PHE A 392 -14.23 15.32 -12.52
N ASP A 393 -15.07 16.06 -11.79
CA ASP A 393 -15.23 17.50 -12.02
C ASP A 393 -14.02 18.29 -11.47
N GLU A 394 -13.95 19.58 -11.78
CA GLU A 394 -12.84 20.46 -11.39
C GLU A 394 -12.66 20.54 -9.86
N ASN A 395 -13.76 20.56 -9.10
CA ASN A 395 -13.73 20.65 -7.64
C ASN A 395 -13.27 19.33 -7.01
N GLN A 396 -13.77 18.19 -7.52
CA GLN A 396 -13.35 16.85 -7.13
C GLN A 396 -11.86 16.63 -7.40
N MET A 397 -11.39 17.04 -8.59
CA MET A 397 -9.97 16.94 -8.95
C MET A 397 -9.09 17.78 -8.04
N LYS A 398 -9.49 19.03 -7.76
CA LYS A 398 -8.77 19.90 -6.82
C LYS A 398 -8.72 19.31 -5.40
N SER A 399 -9.85 18.82 -4.90
CA SER A 399 -9.93 18.20 -3.58
C SER A 399 -9.12 16.91 -3.50
N PHE A 400 -9.11 16.09 -4.55
CA PHE A 400 -8.30 14.88 -4.59
C PHE A 400 -6.81 15.23 -4.44
N TRP A 401 -6.29 16.15 -5.26
CA TRP A 401 -4.88 16.47 -5.26
C TRP A 401 -4.41 17.19 -4.00
N GLU A 402 -5.23 18.06 -3.40
CA GLU A 402 -4.90 18.69 -2.12
C GLU A 402 -4.62 17.65 -1.02
N PHE A 403 -5.42 16.59 -0.95
CA PHE A 403 -5.23 15.53 0.03
C PHE A 403 -4.17 14.51 -0.42
N ALA A 404 -4.03 14.26 -1.72
CA ALA A 404 -2.95 13.42 -2.25
C ALA A 404 -1.57 14.00 -1.93
N GLU A 405 -1.38 15.32 -2.00
CA GLU A 405 -0.11 15.99 -1.61
C GLU A 405 0.21 15.80 -0.11
N ARG A 406 -0.80 15.85 0.76
CA ARG A 406 -0.64 15.58 2.20
C ARG A 406 -0.26 14.13 2.46
N LEU A 407 -0.92 13.19 1.76
CA LEU A 407 -0.60 11.76 1.84
C LEU A 407 0.81 11.46 1.32
N LEU A 408 1.19 12.08 0.20
CA LEU A 408 2.51 11.99 -0.41
C LEU A 408 3.60 12.47 0.55
N SER A 409 3.37 13.59 1.23
CA SER A 409 4.29 14.12 2.24
C SER A 409 4.46 13.15 3.41
N SER A 410 3.38 12.51 3.87
CA SER A 410 3.44 11.47 4.90
C SER A 410 4.24 10.25 4.43
N CYS A 411 3.98 9.76 3.22
CA CYS A 411 4.71 8.65 2.59
C CYS A 411 6.21 8.91 2.51
N LEU A 412 6.60 10.09 1.99
CA LEU A 412 8.00 10.48 1.85
C LEU A 412 8.70 10.62 3.21
N ASN A 413 8.02 11.10 4.25
CA ASN A 413 8.59 11.18 5.59
C ASN A 413 8.96 9.79 6.16
N ILE A 414 8.13 8.77 5.90
CA ILE A 414 8.45 7.39 6.30
C ILE A 414 9.64 6.86 5.49
N VAL A 415 9.69 7.13 4.18
CA VAL A 415 10.84 6.75 3.33
C VAL A 415 12.13 7.40 3.81
N LYS A 416 12.09 8.68 4.21
CA LYS A 416 13.26 9.39 4.79
C LYS A 416 13.82 8.65 6.00
N LYS A 417 12.93 8.17 6.87
CA LYS A 417 13.26 7.49 8.13
C LYS A 417 13.37 5.97 8.00
N LEU A 418 13.34 5.41 6.78
CA LEU A 418 13.31 3.96 6.53
C LEU A 418 14.43 3.19 7.23
N ARG A 419 15.64 3.78 7.34
CA ARG A 419 16.80 3.15 8.00
C ARG A 419 16.66 2.97 9.51
N GLN A 420 15.70 3.67 10.11
CA GLN A 420 15.38 3.50 11.53
C GLN A 420 14.48 2.27 11.75
N LEU A 421 13.86 1.73 10.68
CA LEU A 421 12.96 0.59 10.73
C LEU A 421 13.69 -0.74 10.64
N ASN A 422 13.10 -1.76 11.27
CA ASN A 422 13.63 -3.11 11.21
C ASN A 422 13.27 -3.71 9.84
N PRO A 423 14.26 -4.06 8.99
CA PRO A 423 13.99 -4.59 7.66
C PRO A 423 13.33 -5.98 7.68
N THR A 424 13.33 -6.68 8.82
CA THR A 424 12.71 -8.01 8.98
C THR A 424 11.29 -7.97 9.55
N ASP A 425 10.79 -6.80 9.96
CA ASP A 425 9.43 -6.66 10.45
C ASP A 425 8.41 -6.76 9.31
N GLU A 426 7.57 -7.80 9.35
CA GLU A 426 6.53 -8.08 8.34
C GLU A 426 5.54 -6.92 8.23
N HIS A 427 5.20 -6.28 9.35
CA HIS A 427 4.30 -5.13 9.32
C HIS A 427 4.96 -3.94 8.61
N ALA A 428 6.22 -3.65 8.93
CA ALA A 428 6.95 -2.57 8.28
C ALA A 428 7.12 -2.78 6.78
N GLN A 429 7.40 -4.02 6.35
CA GLN A 429 7.45 -4.34 4.92
C GLN A 429 6.10 -4.15 4.23
N THR A 430 5.00 -4.58 4.86
CA THR A 430 3.64 -4.38 4.33
C THR A 430 3.33 -2.90 4.14
N GLN A 431 3.68 -2.06 5.12
CA GLN A 431 3.49 -0.61 5.02
C GLN A 431 4.38 0.00 3.94
N LEU A 432 5.65 -0.43 3.83
CA LEU A 432 6.56 0.04 2.79
C LEU A 432 6.05 -0.29 1.38
N ILE A 433 5.56 -1.51 1.16
CA ILE A 433 4.96 -1.91 -0.13
C ILE A 433 3.75 -1.02 -0.45
N ALA A 434 2.88 -0.77 0.53
CA ALA A 434 1.73 0.11 0.36
C ALA A 434 2.16 1.55 0.04
N ILE A 435 3.18 2.09 0.73
CA ILE A 435 3.76 3.41 0.46
C ILE A 435 4.28 3.48 -0.99
N LEU A 436 5.07 2.50 -1.42
CA LEU A 436 5.62 2.47 -2.77
C LEU A 436 4.53 2.36 -3.84
N SER A 437 3.46 1.60 -3.55
CA SER A 437 2.28 1.53 -4.42
C SER A 437 1.58 2.88 -4.52
N ILE A 438 1.36 3.59 -3.41
CA ILE A 438 0.78 4.95 -3.39
C ILE A 438 1.63 5.90 -4.25
N LEU A 439 2.95 5.90 -4.04
CA LEU A 439 3.87 6.75 -4.81
C LEU A 439 3.80 6.43 -6.32
N SER A 440 3.70 5.14 -6.67
CA SER A 440 3.56 4.70 -8.06
C SER A 440 2.24 5.17 -8.68
N SER A 441 1.11 4.96 -8.00
CA SER A 441 -0.20 5.40 -8.46
C SER A 441 -0.24 6.92 -8.67
N LEU A 442 0.28 7.70 -7.71
CA LEU A 442 0.32 9.17 -7.81
C LEU A 442 1.27 9.68 -8.89
N SER A 443 2.36 8.95 -9.19
CA SER A 443 3.28 9.29 -10.28
C SER A 443 2.64 9.10 -11.66
N GLN A 444 1.82 8.06 -11.83
CA GLN A 444 1.14 7.78 -13.10
C GLN A 444 0.01 8.78 -13.38
N THR A 445 -0.60 9.33 -12.33
CA THR A 445 -1.71 10.29 -12.45
C THR A 445 -1.23 11.74 -12.58
N ALA A 446 0.07 12.01 -12.44
CA ALA A 446 0.64 13.35 -12.41
C ALA A 446 0.39 14.16 -13.70
N ASP A 447 0.26 13.50 -14.86
CA ASP A 447 -0.08 14.15 -16.15
C ASP A 447 -1.47 14.81 -16.13
N VAL A 448 -2.35 14.39 -15.22
CA VAL A 448 -3.73 14.87 -15.07
C VAL A 448 -3.86 15.85 -13.87
N ASN A 449 -2.74 16.29 -13.30
CA ASN A 449 -2.77 17.20 -12.15
C ASN A 449 -3.10 18.64 -12.58
N PRO A 450 -4.29 19.19 -12.27
CA PRO A 450 -4.60 20.58 -12.58
C PRO A 450 -3.84 21.58 -11.70
N LEU A 451 -3.18 21.13 -10.62
CA LEU A 451 -2.39 21.97 -9.72
C LEU A 451 -0.94 22.18 -10.20
N THR A 452 -0.57 21.73 -11.41
CA THR A 452 0.76 22.03 -12.00
C THR A 452 1.01 23.52 -12.22
N ASP A 453 -0.03 24.36 -12.16
CA ASP A 453 0.14 25.82 -12.15
C ASP A 453 0.56 26.40 -10.77
N VAL A 454 0.51 25.63 -9.66
CA VAL A 454 0.82 26.18 -8.32
C VAL A 454 1.55 25.23 -7.33
N GLY A 455 1.51 23.89 -7.45
CA GLY A 455 1.81 23.00 -6.30
C GLY A 455 2.97 22.00 -6.42
N LEU A 456 2.93 21.09 -7.40
CA LEU A 456 3.94 20.04 -7.56
C LEU A 456 5.03 20.47 -8.54
N GLN A 457 5.90 21.40 -8.13
CA GLN A 457 7.03 21.86 -8.96
C GLN A 457 8.07 20.76 -9.29
N LYS A 458 7.98 19.59 -8.63
CA LYS A 458 8.89 18.46 -8.82
C LYS A 458 8.11 17.16 -9.01
N ASP A 459 8.55 16.36 -9.98
CA ASP A 459 8.10 15.00 -10.21
C ASP A 459 8.34 14.09 -8.98
N VAL A 460 7.49 13.06 -8.80
CA VAL A 460 7.53 12.11 -7.68
C VAL A 460 8.89 11.43 -7.59
N HIS A 461 9.51 11.07 -8.72
CA HIS A 461 10.86 10.47 -8.72
C HIS A 461 11.92 11.45 -8.24
N SER A 462 11.81 12.74 -8.58
CA SER A 462 12.74 13.75 -8.10
C SER A 462 12.61 13.96 -6.59
N MET A 463 11.38 14.03 -6.08
CA MET A 463 11.14 14.17 -4.64
C MET A 463 11.64 12.94 -3.88
N LEU A 464 11.39 11.74 -4.41
CA LEU A 464 11.89 10.50 -3.84
C LEU A 464 13.41 10.47 -3.78
N LYS A 465 14.09 10.89 -4.87
CA LYS A 465 15.55 11.00 -4.90
C LYS A 465 16.08 11.94 -3.82
N ASP A 466 15.49 13.13 -3.70
CA ASP A 466 15.88 14.14 -2.71
C ASP A 466 15.73 13.60 -1.28
N VAL A 467 14.60 12.96 -0.99
CA VAL A 467 14.25 12.42 0.33
C VAL A 467 15.10 11.21 0.71
N VAL A 468 15.31 10.27 -0.22
CA VAL A 468 16.20 9.11 0.03
C VAL A 468 17.63 9.56 0.27
N SER A 469 18.09 10.56 -0.50
CA SER A 469 19.42 11.13 -0.35
C SER A 469 19.58 11.88 0.97
N GLU A 470 18.57 12.65 1.38
CA GLU A 470 18.55 13.33 2.67
C GLU A 470 18.54 12.33 3.83
N GLY A 471 17.68 11.32 3.79
CA GLY A 471 17.67 10.26 4.80
C GLY A 471 18.99 9.48 4.89
N ALA A 472 19.71 9.32 3.77
CA ALA A 472 21.06 8.74 3.78
C ALA A 472 22.06 9.66 4.48
N ARG A 473 22.05 10.98 4.18
CA ARG A 473 22.93 11.96 4.83
C ARG A 473 22.70 12.03 6.33
N ASP A 474 21.43 12.07 6.76
CA ASP A 474 21.05 12.10 8.17
C ASP A 474 21.54 10.85 8.90
N TRP A 475 21.40 9.68 8.27
CA TRP A 475 21.90 8.43 8.82
C TRP A 475 23.43 8.39 8.92
N PHE A 476 24.13 8.85 7.88
CA PHE A 476 25.60 8.97 7.90
C PHE A 476 26.07 9.89 9.02
N ALA A 477 25.45 11.06 9.17
CA ALA A 477 25.74 11.98 10.26
C ALA A 477 25.50 11.33 11.63
N SER A 478 24.42 10.57 11.78
CA SER A 478 24.14 9.82 13.02
C SER A 478 25.21 8.77 13.33
N ILE A 479 25.68 8.01 12.33
CA ILE A 479 26.79 7.07 12.48
C ILE A 479 28.04 7.81 12.97
N MET A 480 28.37 8.94 12.35
CA MET A 480 29.53 9.76 12.71
C MET A 480 29.44 10.30 14.14
N ASP A 481 28.27 10.75 14.57
CA ASP A 481 28.07 11.30 15.91
C ASP A 481 28.14 10.22 17.00
N GLN A 482 27.61 9.04 16.74
CA GLN A 482 27.63 7.91 17.68
C GLN A 482 29.02 7.24 17.78
N ASN A 483 29.85 7.36 16.74
CA ASN A 483 31.16 6.73 16.66
C ASN A 483 32.25 7.80 16.58
N ARG A 484 32.51 8.49 17.69
CA ARG A 484 33.65 9.42 17.79
C ARG A 484 34.93 8.67 18.15
N PRO A 485 36.11 9.09 17.65
CA PRO A 485 37.36 8.43 17.99
C PRO A 485 37.68 8.61 19.48
N GLU A 486 38.21 7.55 20.11
CA GLU A 486 38.57 7.55 21.54
C GLU A 486 39.67 8.56 21.87
N SER A 487 40.58 8.81 20.91
CA SER A 487 41.64 9.81 21.02
C SER A 487 41.92 10.45 19.64
N GLN A 488 42.72 11.51 19.62
CA GLN A 488 43.17 12.16 18.38
C GLN A 488 44.40 11.47 17.75
N GLU A 489 44.82 10.33 18.29
CA GLU A 489 45.95 9.56 17.76
C GLU A 489 45.57 8.86 16.45
N ASP A 490 46.50 8.79 15.51
CA ASP A 490 46.26 8.25 14.17
C ASP A 490 45.71 6.81 14.19
N GLU A 491 46.16 5.97 15.12
CA GLU A 491 45.66 4.59 15.28
C GLU A 491 44.21 4.54 15.77
N ALA A 492 43.84 5.34 16.78
CA ALA A 492 42.48 5.41 17.29
C ALA A 492 41.52 5.97 16.22
N VAL A 493 41.98 6.95 15.44
CA VAL A 493 41.23 7.49 14.30
C VAL A 493 41.09 6.45 13.20
N LEU A 494 42.11 5.63 12.91
CA LEU A 494 42.05 4.56 11.92
C LEU A 494 41.04 3.48 12.29
N VAL A 495 41.08 2.98 13.51
CA VAL A 495 40.09 2.01 14.02
C VAL A 495 38.68 2.56 13.90
N ASN A 496 38.50 3.85 14.25
CA ASN A 496 37.23 4.54 14.09
C ASN A 496 36.76 4.61 12.62
N ARG A 497 37.65 4.91 11.66
CA ARG A 497 37.30 4.93 10.22
C ARG A 497 36.91 3.55 9.70
N VAL A 498 37.63 2.50 10.09
CA VAL A 498 37.25 1.11 9.77
C VAL A 498 35.83 0.83 10.25
N GLN A 499 35.51 1.20 11.49
CA GLN A 499 34.18 1.01 12.06
C GLN A 499 33.09 1.77 11.29
N ILE A 500 33.32 3.04 10.96
CA ILE A 500 32.38 3.85 10.17
C ILE A 500 32.12 3.21 8.81
N VAL A 501 33.18 2.80 8.09
CA VAL A 501 33.06 2.14 6.78
C VAL A 501 32.25 0.85 6.92
N LEU A 502 32.49 0.04 7.95
CA LEU A 502 31.72 -1.19 8.18
C LEU A 502 30.23 -0.92 8.43
N LEU A 503 29.89 0.08 9.24
CA LEU A 503 28.50 0.47 9.53
C LEU A 503 27.78 0.96 8.26
N VAL A 504 28.44 1.75 7.43
CA VAL A 504 27.88 2.24 6.16
C VAL A 504 27.76 1.10 5.13
N THR A 505 28.72 0.17 5.12
CA THR A 505 28.66 -1.04 4.27
C THR A 505 27.48 -1.92 4.66
N THR A 506 27.22 -2.05 5.96
CA THR A 506 26.06 -2.77 6.53
C THR A 506 24.75 -2.15 6.03
N ASP A 507 24.62 -0.82 6.10
CA ASP A 507 23.44 -0.10 5.59
C ASP A 507 23.18 -0.37 4.11
N LEU A 508 24.23 -0.28 3.29
CA LEU A 508 24.15 -0.52 1.85
C LEU A 508 23.81 -1.99 1.52
N GLN A 509 24.31 -2.94 2.32
CA GLN A 509 23.96 -4.35 2.18
C GLN A 509 22.47 -4.59 2.46
N ILE A 510 21.94 -4.04 3.56
CA ILE A 510 20.51 -4.14 3.90
C ILE A 510 19.65 -3.49 2.81
N ALA A 511 20.08 -2.34 2.30
CA ALA A 511 19.42 -1.69 1.17
C ALA A 511 19.34 -2.59 -0.06
N ASN A 512 20.41 -3.32 -0.40
CA ASN A 512 20.43 -4.27 -1.51
C ASN A 512 19.56 -5.51 -1.26
N GLU A 513 19.58 -6.07 -0.05
CA GLU A 513 18.90 -7.32 0.28
C GLU A 513 17.39 -7.15 0.47
N HIS A 514 16.96 -6.05 1.10
CA HIS A 514 15.56 -5.88 1.55
C HIS A 514 14.79 -4.80 0.79
N HIS A 515 15.45 -3.73 0.34
CA HIS A 515 14.74 -2.54 -0.19
C HIS A 515 14.87 -2.39 -1.72
N ALA A 516 16.05 -2.63 -2.29
CA ALA A 516 16.35 -2.30 -3.68
C ALA A 516 15.36 -2.91 -4.67
N LYS A 517 14.99 -4.18 -4.48
CA LYS A 517 14.01 -4.87 -5.31
C LYS A 517 12.62 -4.21 -5.24
N LEU A 518 12.16 -3.85 -4.04
CA LEU A 518 10.84 -3.23 -3.85
C LEU A 518 10.75 -1.87 -4.55
N PHE A 519 11.78 -1.05 -4.43
CA PHE A 519 11.85 0.27 -5.09
C PHE A 519 11.99 0.16 -6.62
N ASP A 520 12.75 -0.83 -7.13
CA ASP A 520 12.84 -1.08 -8.57
C ASP A 520 11.52 -1.58 -9.16
N GLU A 521 10.84 -2.51 -8.48
CA GLU A 521 9.58 -3.07 -8.96
C GLU A 521 8.47 -2.02 -9.01
N ALA A 522 8.35 -1.18 -7.98
CA ALA A 522 7.26 -0.20 -7.87
C ALA A 522 7.48 1.08 -8.72
N LEU A 523 8.72 1.58 -8.79
CA LEU A 523 9.02 2.91 -9.33
C LEU A 523 10.23 2.94 -10.28
N LYS A 524 10.89 1.80 -10.53
CA LYS A 524 12.18 1.76 -11.26
C LYS A 524 13.23 2.68 -10.62
N PHE A 525 13.18 2.78 -9.29
CA PHE A 525 14.05 3.66 -8.52
C PHE A 525 15.29 2.92 -7.99
N PRO A 526 16.51 3.33 -8.34
CA PRO A 526 17.74 2.64 -7.93
C PRO A 526 18.12 3.02 -6.49
N TYR A 527 17.42 2.44 -5.50
CA TYR A 527 17.54 2.80 -4.09
C TYR A 527 18.97 2.64 -3.55
N ALA A 528 19.57 1.46 -3.67
CA ALA A 528 20.91 1.20 -3.16
C ALA A 528 22.00 2.07 -3.84
N ALA A 529 21.89 2.27 -5.16
CA ALA A 529 22.83 3.14 -5.89
C ALA A 529 22.74 4.60 -5.41
N THR A 530 21.52 5.09 -5.12
CA THR A 530 21.33 6.43 -4.56
C THR A 530 22.04 6.57 -3.21
N LEU A 531 22.06 5.50 -2.40
CA LEU A 531 22.75 5.53 -1.09
C LEU A 531 24.25 5.59 -1.28
N PHE A 532 24.76 4.78 -2.21
CA PHE A 532 26.17 4.78 -2.57
C PHE A 532 26.64 6.17 -3.03
N GLU A 533 25.87 6.85 -3.87
CA GLU A 533 26.18 8.22 -4.33
C GLU A 533 26.28 9.23 -3.19
N VAL A 534 25.54 9.03 -2.10
CA VAL A 534 25.60 9.88 -0.91
C VAL A 534 26.76 9.53 -0.01
N TYR A 535 27.00 8.24 0.24
CA TYR A 535 28.04 7.81 1.18
C TYR A 535 29.45 7.94 0.62
N TYR A 536 29.63 7.71 -0.67
CA TYR A 536 30.96 7.67 -1.28
C TYR A 536 31.77 8.97 -1.07
N PRO A 537 31.24 10.18 -1.38
CA PRO A 537 31.98 11.42 -1.14
C PRO A 537 32.34 11.63 0.35
N GLY A 538 31.43 11.27 1.26
CA GLY A 538 31.69 11.37 2.71
C GLY A 538 32.80 10.43 3.17
N LEU A 539 32.83 9.19 2.67
CA LEU A 539 33.90 8.25 2.98
C LEU A 539 35.25 8.69 2.40
N VAL A 540 35.26 9.28 1.19
CA VAL A 540 36.47 9.86 0.58
C VAL A 540 37.04 10.95 1.47
N GLU A 541 36.21 11.92 1.87
CA GLU A 541 36.62 13.04 2.73
C GLU A 541 37.19 12.57 4.08
N LEU A 542 36.63 11.49 4.64
CA LEU A 542 37.04 10.93 5.93
C LEU A 542 38.31 10.07 5.88
N CYS A 543 38.48 9.29 4.81
CA CYS A 543 39.50 8.24 4.75
C CYS A 543 40.75 8.68 4.00
N GLN A 544 40.61 9.42 2.89
CA GLN A 544 41.76 9.77 2.03
C GLN A 544 42.85 10.54 2.79
N PRO A 545 42.55 11.63 3.53
CA PRO A 545 43.60 12.40 4.23
C PRO A 545 44.31 11.58 5.32
N LEU A 546 43.60 10.66 5.96
CA LEU A 546 44.18 9.77 6.98
C LEU A 546 45.13 8.76 6.33
N VAL A 547 44.69 8.10 5.25
CA VAL A 547 45.49 7.10 4.54
C VAL A 547 46.76 7.74 4.00
N GLU A 548 46.68 8.91 3.37
CA GLU A 548 47.86 9.62 2.86
C GLU A 548 48.83 10.00 3.99
N ARG A 549 48.29 10.53 5.11
CA ARG A 549 49.10 10.89 6.29
C ARG A 549 49.79 9.69 6.91
N MET A 550 49.09 8.57 7.11
CA MET A 550 49.66 7.37 7.73
C MET A 550 50.59 6.63 6.76
N SER A 551 50.26 6.57 5.47
CA SER A 551 51.10 5.95 4.44
C SER A 551 52.46 6.62 4.28
N SER A 552 52.56 7.93 4.56
CA SER A 552 53.84 8.64 4.58
C SER A 552 54.71 8.32 5.79
N LYS A 553 54.12 7.81 6.87
CA LYS A 553 54.80 7.41 8.12
C LYS A 553 55.14 5.93 8.18
N LEU A 554 54.74 5.13 7.18
CA LEU A 554 55.01 3.69 7.17
C LEU A 554 56.51 3.43 7.10
N GLU A 555 57.02 2.75 8.13
CA GLU A 555 58.42 2.33 8.19
C GLU A 555 58.69 1.24 7.15
N THR A 556 59.81 1.36 6.43
CA THR A 556 60.26 0.32 5.50
C THR A 556 60.88 -0.83 6.29
N ILE A 557 60.29 -2.01 6.15
CA ILE A 557 60.82 -3.22 6.79
C ILE A 557 62.07 -3.67 6.06
N ARG A 558 63.19 -3.73 6.78
CA ARG A 558 64.44 -4.28 6.25
C ARG A 558 64.47 -5.76 6.57
N ILE A 559 64.58 -6.56 5.53
CA ILE A 559 64.76 -8.00 5.66
C ILE A 559 66.27 -8.24 5.78
N PRO A 560 66.74 -8.95 6.83
CA PRO A 560 68.14 -9.33 6.94
C PRO A 560 68.61 -10.02 5.67
N PHE A 561 69.68 -9.50 5.05
CA PHE A 561 70.28 -10.12 3.89
C PHE A 561 71.21 -11.23 4.38
N ILE A 562 70.94 -12.49 4.04
CA ILE A 562 71.90 -13.58 4.27
C ILE A 562 72.99 -13.41 3.21
N ASP A 563 74.03 -12.65 3.54
CA ASP A 563 75.23 -12.62 2.71
C ASP A 563 75.97 -13.93 2.93
N THR A 564 76.09 -14.76 1.89
CA THR A 564 76.70 -16.10 1.98
C THR A 564 78.21 -16.07 2.23
N ASN A 565 78.81 -14.89 2.41
CA ASN A 565 80.26 -14.70 2.46
C ASN A 565 80.79 -14.12 3.79
N GLU A 566 79.95 -13.82 4.79
CA GLU A 566 80.43 -13.41 6.12
C GLU A 566 79.88 -14.32 7.22
N GLU A 567 80.70 -15.30 7.60
CA GLU A 567 80.48 -16.07 8.82
C GLU A 567 80.56 -15.14 10.04
N ASN A 568 79.41 -14.92 10.69
CA ASN A 568 79.21 -14.35 12.04
C ASN A 568 78.59 -12.94 12.15
N GLN A 569 77.52 -12.63 11.41
CA GLN A 569 76.47 -11.75 11.93
C GLN A 569 75.08 -12.32 11.59
N THR A 570 74.48 -13.10 12.51
CA THR A 570 73.02 -13.25 12.54
C THR A 570 72.44 -11.88 12.88
N GLU A 571 72.10 -11.08 11.86
CA GLU A 571 71.28 -9.88 12.05
C GLU A 571 69.96 -10.32 12.71
N SER A 572 69.78 -9.90 13.96
CA SER A 572 68.53 -10.15 14.68
C SER A 572 67.41 -9.41 13.96
N TYR A 573 66.30 -10.11 13.77
CA TYR A 573 65.01 -9.53 13.39
C TYR A 573 64.73 -8.25 14.22
N GLY A 574 64.46 -7.13 13.54
CA GLY A 574 64.13 -5.85 14.17
C GLY A 574 62.72 -5.86 14.80
N ASP A 575 62.50 -4.99 15.79
CA ASP A 575 61.18 -4.80 16.38
C ASP A 575 60.32 -3.90 15.48
N TYR A 576 59.50 -4.54 14.64
CA TYR A 576 58.56 -3.88 13.73
C TYR A 576 57.11 -3.99 14.22
N SER A 577 56.86 -4.20 15.52
CA SER A 577 55.50 -4.47 16.03
C SER A 577 54.49 -3.38 15.67
N THR A 578 54.89 -2.12 15.77
CA THR A 578 54.05 -0.95 15.48
C THR A 578 53.79 -0.80 13.98
N ALA A 579 54.84 -0.93 13.15
CA ALA A 579 54.68 -0.91 11.69
C ALA A 579 53.75 -2.02 11.19
N ILE A 580 53.83 -3.21 11.80
CA ILE A 580 52.95 -4.34 11.49
C ILE A 580 51.51 -4.05 11.91
N SER A 581 51.28 -3.49 13.11
CA SER A 581 49.91 -3.16 13.54
C SER A 581 49.29 -2.07 12.65
N THR A 582 50.03 -1.00 12.38
CA THR A 582 49.57 0.11 11.52
C THR A 582 49.29 -0.38 10.10
N GLY A 583 50.19 -1.17 9.51
CA GLY A 583 50.01 -1.74 8.17
C GLY A 583 48.82 -2.70 8.08
N THR A 584 48.56 -3.48 9.14
CA THR A 584 47.40 -4.38 9.21
C THR A 584 46.09 -3.59 9.30
N SER A 585 46.00 -2.59 10.17
CA SER A 585 44.82 -1.73 10.31
C SER A 585 44.51 -0.93 9.02
N LEU A 586 45.54 -0.48 8.29
CA LEU A 586 45.34 0.19 7.00
C LEU A 586 44.84 -0.79 5.92
N LEU A 587 45.27 -2.04 5.97
CA LEU A 587 44.73 -3.09 5.10
C LEU A 587 43.28 -3.44 5.47
N GLU A 588 42.92 -3.43 6.76
CA GLU A 588 41.52 -3.58 7.19
C GLU A 588 40.63 -2.49 6.59
N LEU A 589 41.09 -1.24 6.62
CA LEU A 589 40.37 -0.13 6.00
C LEU A 589 40.24 -0.33 4.48
N TYR A 590 41.32 -0.76 3.82
CA TYR A 590 41.31 -1.08 2.39
C TYR A 590 40.26 -2.14 2.04
N LEU A 591 40.25 -3.27 2.77
CA LEU A 591 39.33 -4.37 2.53
C LEU A 591 37.87 -3.97 2.82
N SER A 592 37.66 -3.13 3.85
CA SER A 592 36.33 -2.61 4.20
C SER A 592 35.80 -1.68 3.11
N LEU A 593 36.63 -0.76 2.59
CA LEU A 593 36.26 0.11 1.47
C LEU A 593 36.01 -0.71 0.20
N ARG A 594 36.84 -1.72 -0.09
CA ARG A 594 36.62 -2.62 -1.22
C ARG A 594 35.24 -3.28 -1.15
N ASN A 595 34.85 -3.81 0.00
CA ASN A 595 33.53 -4.44 0.17
C ASN A 595 32.39 -3.44 -0.08
N PHE A 596 32.49 -2.23 0.48
CA PHE A 596 31.55 -1.14 0.20
C PHE A 596 31.39 -0.86 -1.30
N PHE A 597 32.51 -0.80 -2.03
CA PHE A 597 32.51 -0.57 -3.48
C PHE A 597 31.91 -1.73 -4.29
N GLU A 598 32.22 -2.98 -3.91
CA GLU A 598 31.66 -4.17 -4.57
C GLU A 598 30.12 -4.20 -4.44
N LEU A 599 29.57 -3.80 -3.28
CA LEU A 599 28.13 -3.70 -3.06
C LEU A 599 27.46 -2.56 -3.85
N GLY A 600 28.20 -1.50 -4.16
CA GLY A 600 27.71 -0.34 -4.93
C GLY A 600 27.63 -0.55 -6.44
N GLN A 601 28.11 -1.69 -6.97
CA GLN A 601 28.13 -2.05 -8.40
C GLN A 601 28.69 -0.94 -9.33
N CYS A 602 29.68 -0.17 -8.87
CA CYS A 602 30.22 0.94 -9.63
C CYS A 602 31.26 0.50 -10.68
N ASN A 603 30.95 0.72 -11.96
CA ASN A 603 31.89 0.57 -13.08
C ASN A 603 32.86 1.76 -13.25
N LYS A 604 32.81 2.76 -12.37
CA LYS A 604 33.71 3.92 -12.45
C LYS A 604 35.13 3.49 -12.07
N GLN A 605 36.13 4.04 -12.77
CA GLN A 605 37.54 3.86 -12.47
C GLN A 605 37.75 4.12 -10.97
N ILE A 606 38.17 3.08 -10.24
CA ILE A 606 38.08 3.08 -8.78
C ILE A 606 39.26 3.87 -8.21
N GLU A 607 39.00 5.12 -7.80
CA GLU A 607 40.03 6.10 -7.40
C GLU A 607 40.69 5.78 -6.05
N PHE A 608 40.01 5.05 -5.14
CA PHE A 608 40.56 4.82 -3.80
C PHE A 608 41.76 3.86 -3.79
N TYR A 609 41.94 3.02 -4.82
CA TYR A 609 43.06 2.08 -4.89
C TYR A 609 44.42 2.78 -4.86
N ASP A 610 44.50 3.97 -5.46
CA ASP A 610 45.74 4.74 -5.54
C ASP A 610 46.23 5.18 -4.15
N TRP A 611 45.29 5.49 -3.23
CA TRP A 611 45.61 5.90 -1.86
C TRP A 611 46.35 4.79 -1.10
N PHE A 612 46.02 3.53 -1.38
CA PHE A 612 46.56 2.36 -0.69
C PHE A 612 47.76 1.74 -1.39
N SER A 613 48.22 2.27 -2.53
CA SER A 613 49.36 1.72 -3.29
C SER A 613 50.59 1.45 -2.41
N ARG A 614 50.98 2.43 -1.59
CA ARG A 614 52.11 2.29 -0.64
C ARG A 614 51.79 1.34 0.53
N VAL A 615 50.55 1.34 1.00
CA VAL A 615 50.08 0.45 2.08
C VAL A 615 50.19 -1.00 1.66
N VAL A 616 49.71 -1.34 0.46
CA VAL A 616 49.73 -2.71 -0.07
C VAL A 616 51.17 -3.19 -0.26
N VAL A 617 52.06 -2.33 -0.79
CA VAL A 617 53.49 -2.65 -0.92
C VAL A 617 54.12 -2.92 0.45
N ASN A 618 53.90 -2.02 1.43
CA ASN A 618 54.40 -2.21 2.79
C ASN A 618 53.85 -3.48 3.45
N TRP A 619 52.58 -3.80 3.21
CA TRP A 619 51.97 -5.04 3.71
C TRP A 619 52.58 -6.28 3.05
N LEU A 620 52.92 -6.24 1.77
CA LEU A 620 53.66 -7.33 1.11
C LEU A 620 55.07 -7.49 1.70
N ASP A 621 55.73 -6.40 2.08
CA ASP A 621 57.01 -6.46 2.81
C ASP A 621 56.83 -7.09 4.20
N ILE A 622 55.76 -6.73 4.93
CA ILE A 622 55.37 -7.39 6.21
C ILE A 622 55.15 -8.88 5.99
N ALA A 623 54.36 -9.25 4.98
CA ALA A 623 54.03 -10.65 4.68
C ALA A 623 55.29 -11.44 4.32
N ARG A 624 56.19 -10.86 3.51
CA ARG A 624 57.48 -11.47 3.17
C ARG A 624 58.36 -11.65 4.41
N TYR A 625 58.46 -10.63 5.26
CA TYR A 625 59.20 -10.69 6.52
C TYR A 625 58.68 -11.80 7.44
N LYS A 626 57.36 -11.91 7.59
CA LYS A 626 56.70 -12.96 8.39
C LYS A 626 56.83 -14.35 7.78
N ALA A 627 56.78 -14.46 6.45
CA ALA A 627 57.01 -15.73 5.76
C ALA A 627 58.43 -16.24 6.01
N LEU A 628 59.44 -15.37 5.96
CA LEU A 628 60.84 -15.74 6.24
C LEU A 628 61.03 -16.19 7.70
N GLN A 629 60.43 -15.49 8.67
CA GLN A 629 60.42 -15.94 10.08
C GLN A 629 59.78 -17.33 10.26
N ARG A 630 58.73 -17.62 9.49
CA ARG A 630 58.05 -18.92 9.50
C ARG A 630 58.93 -20.01 8.89
N ILE A 631 59.57 -19.73 7.75
CA ILE A 631 60.49 -20.62 7.04
C ILE A 631 61.71 -20.96 7.92
N ASP A 632 62.38 -19.95 8.48
CA ASP A 632 63.55 -20.15 9.35
C ASP A 632 63.20 -21.07 10.53
N LYS A 633 62.03 -20.83 11.16
CA LYS A 633 61.59 -21.65 12.29
C LYS A 633 61.17 -23.06 11.86
N ALA A 634 60.57 -23.20 10.69
CA ALA A 634 60.21 -24.50 10.13
C ALA A 634 61.46 -25.34 9.81
N ILE A 635 62.53 -24.72 9.32
CA ILE A 635 63.82 -25.37 9.08
C ILE A 635 64.51 -25.72 10.40
N GLU A 636 64.54 -24.82 11.38
CA GLU A 636 65.15 -25.05 12.70
C GLU A 636 64.53 -26.26 13.43
N LEU A 637 63.21 -26.44 13.28
CA LEU A 637 62.46 -27.53 13.91
C LEU A 637 62.42 -28.81 13.07
N ASP A 638 62.94 -28.79 11.84
CA ASP A 638 62.94 -29.96 10.97
C ASP A 638 63.93 -31.01 11.44
N THR A 639 63.50 -32.27 11.39
CA THR A 639 64.34 -33.43 11.68
C THR A 639 64.95 -34.04 10.41
N LEU A 640 64.66 -33.47 9.23
CA LEU A 640 65.08 -33.94 7.91
C LEU A 640 64.67 -35.40 7.63
N SER A 641 63.57 -35.83 8.25
CA SER A 641 62.98 -37.15 8.04
C SER A 641 61.70 -37.03 7.22
N PRO A 642 61.40 -38.00 6.33
CA PRO A 642 60.16 -37.97 5.55
C PRO A 642 58.93 -37.92 6.46
N VAL A 643 57.95 -37.08 6.11
CA VAL A 643 56.72 -36.87 6.92
C VAL A 643 55.98 -38.18 7.19
N ASP A 644 55.92 -39.06 6.19
CA ASP A 644 55.50 -40.45 6.34
C ASP A 644 56.13 -41.34 5.25
N SER A 645 55.80 -42.63 5.24
CA SER A 645 56.32 -43.60 4.26
C SER A 645 55.82 -43.39 2.83
N SER A 646 54.86 -42.49 2.60
CA SER A 646 54.27 -42.20 1.29
C SER A 646 54.89 -41.01 0.58
N VAL A 647 55.62 -40.14 1.30
CA VAL A 647 56.25 -38.94 0.74
C VAL A 647 57.76 -38.91 0.98
N LYS A 648 58.50 -38.19 0.12
CA LYS A 648 59.98 -38.09 0.20
C LYS A 648 60.48 -36.77 0.78
N TYR A 649 59.59 -35.83 1.11
CA TYR A 649 59.93 -34.54 1.70
C TYR A 649 59.75 -34.55 3.22
N SER A 650 60.50 -33.69 3.91
CA SER A 650 60.43 -33.50 5.37
C SER A 650 59.37 -32.46 5.77
N SER A 651 59.14 -32.29 7.08
CA SER A 651 58.01 -31.49 7.59
C SER A 651 58.14 -30.00 7.28
N SER A 652 59.36 -29.45 7.16
CA SER A 652 59.58 -28.03 6.86
C SER A 652 58.91 -27.58 5.56
N ALA A 653 58.82 -28.45 4.55
CA ALA A 653 58.18 -28.15 3.26
C ALA A 653 56.67 -27.93 3.40
N LEU A 654 56.00 -28.64 4.33
CA LEU A 654 54.60 -28.43 4.64
C LEU A 654 54.40 -27.26 5.59
N ASP A 655 55.25 -27.16 6.62
CA ASP A 655 55.12 -26.15 7.68
C ASP A 655 55.45 -24.71 7.19
N SER A 656 56.17 -24.58 6.07
CA SER A 656 56.44 -23.29 5.42
C SER A 656 55.28 -22.81 4.53
N VAL A 657 54.38 -23.71 4.10
CA VAL A 657 53.31 -23.43 3.13
C VAL A 657 51.92 -23.40 3.78
N GLY A 658 51.68 -24.29 4.75
CA GLY A 658 50.46 -24.30 5.57
C GLY A 658 50.55 -23.32 6.71
#